data_AF-A0A7X7IWC9-F1
#
_entry.id   AF-A0A7X7IWC9-F1
#
_cell.length_a   1.000
_cell.length_b   1.000
_cell.length_c   1.000
_cell.angle_alpha   90.00
_cell.angle_beta   90.00
_cell.angle_gamma   90.00
#
_symmetry.space_group_name_H-M   'P 1'
#
loop_
_entity.id
_entity.type
_entity.pdbx_description
1 polymer ?
#
loop_
_entity_poly.entity_id
_entity_poly.type
_entity_poly.pdbx_seq_one_letter_code
_entity_poly.pdbx_strand_id
1 'polypeptide(L)'
;MNVIETQRLCIRETAADNVTGEGLGRCILLLKSDGERIGRCWLSWRNHQGRRRLEVSCLLRREHRRKGYATEAVQGCLRFAFETLGVAEVFATIPGTHVAAMNVAIRCGMTIRGLENGNDPDLDSPRYVFAARNPNAACGGEASAGTSSAGESAVQASAAAGVATEAEERTKKCGTSGGIDKFSPPDAKIALFLSLFEGRPDVYALRRHSRRFDSAYYMPACRNEYRPGFCGKPKQKCGTCRNRDFMPFDAEAVRAHLTNADENGNGILGVYPLLADETCRFLAMDFDGEGWRADVTALRAVCEAAAISCAVERSRSGRGAHAWFFFERPIPAAQARRLGSLLITQAMARRHEIRFSSYDRMFPNQDTMPKGGFGNLIALPLQGAARKKGNSVFVDADFEPHPDPWAFLASVERLSPERVASLSKALDTEGELGPMEAAPDEAADAPWLAWRPPPHLDRGDFPETLRCVEGNMLFVQKRGLSQRAMNRIRRLAAFPNPGFHAKQRMRMSTFGIPRIICAAEETEQWIALPRGLRPALETLADGARVTTSFEDQRETGRPLAIRFNGELRMDQVFAVDALESEDGGVMAAATAFGKTVAAIALIARIGRSALILVHTQALLSQWKLALARFLVAAESGASVEVGQLGGGVNSLNGRLDVATVQSLGNEDFAHAGGVRGYGVVVVDECHHVPALTIAQALSTMDARRIYGLTATPIRKDGLQPLIFMHCGPVRYRADARDLVAQGTVRLILPRVTRFKKPLTVDDEAWSLAQIYHDMVEDEERNRLIVADAMKALGEGRSPLILTQRTEHVRILAGMLRMGAEAKVIELVGSETAKTKRGSAAELAAVPDDAPMVVVATGQYIGEGFDLPRLDTLLLAMPVSWRGLVAQYAGRLHREHAGKRDATIYDYVDVHVGVLERMYERRLKAYSQIGYCTAPADGEVTGGNVIYDTGTFAGAMRQDFQCARESILIVSPFIRRRRADAVLEWLKPVVSRGVSVQIVTRPPGSYRPEVVGAIADCVAQLRKAGIAVTERSAIHQKFVLIDRRLVWYGSLNLLSYGASEESLMRLSSREVASELETSILPSGRKG
;
A
#
# COMPACT_ATOMS: atom_id res chain seq x y z
N MET A 1 -12.00 -15.93 45.99
CA MET A 1 -10.78 -15.13 45.66
C MET A 1 -10.55 -14.08 46.77
N ASN A 2 -9.73 -14.39 47.80
CA ASN A 2 -9.60 -13.55 49.01
C ASN A 2 -8.65 -12.32 48.88
N VAL A 3 -8.78 -11.54 47.81
CA VAL A 3 -8.00 -10.32 47.46
C VAL A 3 -6.68 -10.58 46.73
N ILE A 4 -6.51 -10.00 45.54
CA ILE A 4 -5.25 -9.98 44.77
C ILE A 4 -4.72 -8.54 44.75
N GLU A 5 -3.51 -8.35 45.25
CA GLU A 5 -2.81 -7.06 45.27
C GLU A 5 -1.88 -6.94 44.06
N THR A 6 -2.01 -5.85 43.29
CA THR A 6 -1.09 -5.49 42.20
C THR A 6 -0.42 -4.14 42.49
N GLN A 7 0.37 -3.60 41.56
CA GLN A 7 1.12 -2.36 41.78
C GLN A 7 0.20 -1.15 42.05
N ARG A 8 -0.91 -1.05 41.30
CA ARG A 8 -1.86 0.08 41.29
C ARG A 8 -3.30 -0.34 41.58
N LEU A 9 -3.61 -1.65 41.56
CA LEU A 9 -4.97 -2.16 41.76
C LEU A 9 -5.08 -3.06 42.99
N CYS A 10 -6.24 -3.00 43.64
CA CYS A 10 -6.72 -3.98 44.59
C CYS A 10 -7.90 -4.73 43.94
N ILE A 11 -7.74 -6.04 43.74
CA ILE A 11 -8.76 -6.90 43.12
C ILE A 11 -9.50 -7.63 44.24
N ARG A 12 -10.77 -7.32 44.46
CA ARG A 12 -11.56 -7.90 45.57
C ARG A 12 -12.76 -8.68 45.07
N GLU A 13 -13.02 -9.83 45.66
CA GLU A 13 -14.23 -10.62 45.40
C GLU A 13 -15.46 -9.91 46.00
N THR A 14 -16.58 -9.90 45.28
CA THR A 14 -17.84 -9.34 45.77
C THR A 14 -18.78 -10.45 46.21
N ALA A 15 -19.32 -10.37 47.43
CA ALA A 15 -20.22 -11.36 48.03
C ALA A 15 -21.57 -11.58 47.30
N ALA A 16 -21.90 -10.79 46.27
CA ALA A 16 -23.23 -10.73 45.67
C ALA A 16 -23.47 -11.59 44.41
N ASP A 17 -22.45 -12.23 43.83
CA ASP A 17 -22.57 -12.88 42.49
C ASP A 17 -22.34 -14.43 42.49
N ASN A 18 -22.49 -15.11 43.64
CA ASN A 18 -22.33 -16.58 43.77
C ASN A 18 -23.56 -17.40 43.33
N VAL A 19 -24.15 -17.11 42.15
CA VAL A 19 -25.44 -17.71 41.74
C VAL A 19 -25.31 -18.95 40.82
N THR A 20 -24.11 -19.41 40.45
CA THR A 20 -24.00 -20.51 39.44
C THR A 20 -23.12 -21.71 39.78
N GLY A 21 -22.56 -21.81 40.98
CA GLY A 21 -21.90 -23.06 41.45
C GLY A 21 -20.65 -23.53 40.69
N GLU A 22 -20.23 -22.87 39.60
CA GLU A 22 -19.11 -23.33 38.75
C GLU A 22 -17.99 -22.28 38.50
N GLY A 23 -18.11 -21.06 39.07
CA GLY A 23 -17.15 -19.97 38.87
C GLY A 23 -16.32 -19.64 40.12
N LEU A 24 -15.02 -19.42 39.96
CA LEU A 24 -14.19 -18.74 40.95
C LEU A 24 -14.50 -17.24 40.88
N GLY A 25 -15.62 -16.81 41.47
CA GLY A 25 -16.02 -15.44 41.86
C GLY A 25 -15.70 -14.26 40.92
N ARG A 26 -16.69 -13.39 40.65
CA ARG A 26 -16.43 -12.08 40.01
C ARG A 26 -15.75 -11.13 40.99
N CYS A 27 -14.61 -10.57 40.57
CA CYS A 27 -13.86 -9.58 41.33
C CYS A 27 -14.05 -8.16 40.78
N ILE A 28 -14.10 -7.18 41.66
CA ILE A 28 -14.03 -5.76 41.33
C ILE A 28 -12.58 -5.28 41.31
N LEU A 29 -12.29 -4.34 40.42
CA LEU A 29 -10.99 -3.67 40.31
C LEU A 29 -11.09 -2.29 40.99
N LEU A 30 -10.32 -2.07 42.05
CA LEU A 30 -10.24 -0.81 42.79
C LEU A 30 -8.86 -0.15 42.59
N LEU A 31 -8.81 1.16 42.34
CA LEU A 31 -7.55 1.91 42.35
C LEU A 31 -7.02 2.05 43.78
N LYS A 32 -5.70 1.87 43.96
CA LYS A 32 -5.07 2.04 45.28
C LYS A 32 -4.98 3.49 45.74
N SER A 33 -5.00 4.45 44.81
CA SER A 33 -4.87 5.87 45.10
C SER A 33 -6.04 6.43 45.90
N ASP A 34 -7.25 6.00 45.59
CA ASP A 34 -8.50 6.61 46.06
C ASP A 34 -9.62 5.59 46.34
N GLY A 35 -9.39 4.30 46.06
CA GLY A 35 -10.41 3.26 46.21
C GLY A 35 -11.46 3.26 45.09
N GLU A 36 -11.28 4.00 44.00
CA GLU A 36 -12.27 4.10 42.93
C GLU A 36 -12.46 2.75 42.21
N ARG A 37 -13.71 2.34 42.00
CA ARG A 37 -14.04 1.14 41.22
C ARG A 37 -13.96 1.40 39.72
N ILE A 38 -12.93 0.86 39.08
CA ILE A 38 -12.63 1.09 37.67
C ILE A 38 -13.08 -0.05 36.73
N GLY A 39 -13.42 -1.22 37.26
CA GLY A 39 -13.80 -2.37 36.45
C GLY A 39 -14.06 -3.66 37.20
N ARG A 40 -14.00 -4.79 36.47
CA ARG A 40 -14.16 -6.16 36.96
C ARG A 40 -13.23 -7.13 36.24
N CYS A 41 -12.78 -8.17 36.94
CA CYS A 41 -12.13 -9.33 36.35
C CYS A 41 -12.61 -10.62 37.03
N TRP A 42 -12.52 -11.77 36.37
CA TRP A 42 -12.93 -13.04 36.96
C TRP A 42 -12.26 -14.23 36.27
N LEU A 43 -12.27 -15.38 36.96
CA LEU A 43 -11.87 -16.68 36.44
C LEU A 43 -13.10 -17.61 36.40
N SER A 44 -13.36 -18.23 35.27
CA SER A 44 -14.49 -19.15 35.10
C SER A 44 -14.07 -20.44 34.42
N TRP A 45 -14.54 -21.59 34.93
CA TRP A 45 -14.41 -22.85 34.22
C TRP A 45 -15.37 -22.87 33.03
N ARG A 46 -14.86 -23.19 31.86
CA ARG A 46 -15.62 -23.35 30.61
C ARG A 46 -15.35 -24.71 30.02
N ASN A 47 -16.38 -25.32 29.45
CA ASN A 47 -16.19 -26.51 28.65
C ASN A 47 -15.86 -26.09 27.22
N HIS A 48 -14.66 -26.43 26.75
CA HIS A 48 -14.18 -26.08 25.42
C HIS A 48 -13.75 -27.36 24.70
N GLN A 49 -14.49 -27.73 23.64
CA GLN A 49 -14.29 -28.97 22.87
C GLN A 49 -14.23 -30.23 23.75
N GLY A 50 -15.11 -30.34 24.74
CA GLY A 50 -15.20 -31.50 25.63
C GLY A 50 -14.14 -31.54 26.75
N ARG A 51 -13.30 -30.51 26.90
CA ARG A 51 -12.36 -30.36 28.02
C ARG A 51 -12.70 -29.16 28.88
N ARG A 52 -12.73 -29.35 30.20
CA ARG A 52 -12.93 -28.28 31.19
C ARG A 52 -11.64 -27.45 31.30
N ARG A 53 -11.72 -26.15 30.98
CA ARG A 53 -10.58 -25.21 30.95
C ARG A 53 -10.88 -23.96 31.77
N LEU A 54 -9.87 -23.38 32.41
CA LEU A 54 -10.02 -22.16 33.19
C LEU A 54 -9.83 -20.94 32.27
N GLU A 55 -10.82 -20.04 32.22
CA GLU A 55 -10.82 -18.83 31.39
C GLU A 55 -10.70 -17.56 32.24
N VAL A 56 -9.88 -16.60 31.79
CA VAL A 56 -9.75 -15.26 32.36
C VAL A 56 -10.50 -14.22 31.53
N SER A 57 -11.21 -13.32 32.21
CA SER A 57 -11.96 -12.22 31.60
C SER A 57 -11.78 -10.92 32.39
N CYS A 58 -11.74 -9.78 31.68
CA CYS A 58 -11.53 -8.46 32.27
C CYS A 58 -12.31 -7.37 31.53
N LEU A 59 -12.93 -6.45 32.27
CA LEU A 59 -13.72 -5.33 31.75
C LEU A 59 -13.43 -4.05 32.52
N LEU A 60 -13.11 -2.96 31.81
CA LEU A 60 -12.85 -1.63 32.37
C LEU A 60 -13.85 -0.57 31.87
N ARG A 61 -14.16 0.39 32.75
CA ARG A 61 -14.86 1.64 32.40
C ARG A 61 -14.07 2.43 31.36
N ARG A 62 -14.78 3.16 30.48
CA ARG A 62 -14.21 3.80 29.28
C ARG A 62 -13.08 4.79 29.61
N GLU A 63 -13.25 5.59 30.66
CA GLU A 63 -12.30 6.61 31.13
C GLU A 63 -10.98 6.05 31.70
N HIS A 64 -10.96 4.76 32.05
CA HIS A 64 -9.81 4.07 32.64
C HIS A 64 -9.11 3.11 31.66
N ARG A 65 -9.55 3.07 30.40
CA ARG A 65 -8.90 2.30 29.33
C ARG A 65 -7.59 2.97 28.89
N ARG A 66 -6.69 2.18 28.28
CA ARG A 66 -5.36 2.62 27.76
C ARG A 66 -4.34 3.10 28.81
N LYS A 67 -4.65 3.05 30.11
CA LYS A 67 -3.73 3.39 31.22
C LYS A 67 -2.92 2.19 31.78
N GLY A 68 -3.05 1.01 31.16
CA GLY A 68 -2.35 -0.22 31.55
C GLY A 68 -3.05 -1.11 32.59
N TYR A 69 -4.16 -0.66 33.18
CA TYR A 69 -4.87 -1.39 34.25
C TYR A 69 -5.39 -2.78 33.84
N ALA A 70 -5.77 -2.98 32.58
CA ALA A 70 -6.28 -4.29 32.11
C ALA A 70 -5.18 -5.36 32.10
N THR A 71 -3.98 -4.99 31.64
CA THR A 71 -2.80 -5.87 31.66
C THR A 71 -2.44 -6.26 33.08
N GLU A 72 -2.44 -5.28 33.97
CA GLU A 72 -2.13 -5.50 35.39
C GLU A 72 -3.15 -6.41 36.08
N ALA A 73 -4.44 -6.21 35.81
CA ALA A 73 -5.51 -7.06 36.34
C ALA A 73 -5.42 -8.50 35.85
N VAL A 74 -5.17 -8.70 34.55
CA VAL A 74 -5.04 -10.05 33.96
C VAL A 74 -3.79 -10.76 34.47
N GLN A 75 -2.65 -10.08 34.60
CA GLN A 75 -1.44 -10.64 35.23
C GLN A 75 -1.69 -11.06 36.69
N GLY A 76 -2.44 -10.26 37.45
CA GLY A 76 -2.87 -10.62 38.80
C GLY A 76 -3.68 -11.91 38.84
N CYS A 77 -4.67 -12.05 37.94
CA CYS A 77 -5.45 -13.28 37.82
C CYS A 77 -4.62 -14.50 37.39
N LEU A 78 -3.67 -14.32 36.47
CA LEU A 78 -2.78 -15.41 36.02
C LEU A 78 -1.87 -15.89 37.14
N ARG A 79 -1.27 -14.98 37.93
CA ARG A 79 -0.49 -15.36 39.12
C ARG A 79 -1.33 -16.16 40.11
N PHE A 80 -2.52 -15.67 40.45
CA PHE A 80 -3.42 -16.39 41.35
C PHE A 80 -3.78 -17.78 40.81
N ALA A 81 -4.08 -17.89 39.52
CA ALA A 81 -4.39 -19.18 38.90
C ALA A 81 -3.21 -20.16 38.95
N PHE A 82 -1.99 -19.71 38.64
CA PHE A 82 -0.81 -20.57 38.60
C PHE A 82 -0.22 -20.90 39.97
N GLU A 83 -0.15 -19.91 40.87
CA GLU A 83 0.49 -20.04 42.18
C GLU A 83 -0.47 -20.58 43.24
N THR A 84 -1.74 -20.18 43.21
CA THR A 84 -2.73 -20.55 44.24
C THR A 84 -3.62 -21.71 43.81
N LEU A 85 -4.12 -21.71 42.56
CA LEU A 85 -4.98 -22.79 42.07
C LEU A 85 -4.19 -23.95 41.44
N GLY A 86 -2.90 -23.78 41.18
CA GLY A 86 -2.03 -24.81 40.61
C GLY A 86 -2.42 -25.26 39.20
N VAL A 87 -3.17 -24.47 38.43
CA VAL A 87 -3.58 -24.88 37.09
C VAL A 87 -2.42 -24.84 36.11
N ALA A 88 -2.38 -25.79 35.17
CA ALA A 88 -1.31 -25.86 34.17
C ALA A 88 -1.46 -24.79 33.06
N GLU A 89 -2.70 -24.44 32.70
CA GLU A 89 -3.00 -23.48 31.63
C GLU A 89 -4.24 -22.62 31.97
N VAL A 90 -4.21 -21.36 31.54
CA VAL A 90 -5.35 -20.42 31.60
C VAL A 90 -5.61 -19.85 30.21
N PHE A 91 -6.89 -19.79 29.82
CA PHE A 91 -7.34 -19.39 28.50
C PHE A 91 -8.02 -18.01 28.50
N ALA A 92 -8.08 -17.35 27.34
CA ALA A 92 -8.89 -16.16 27.12
C ALA A 92 -9.49 -16.20 25.71
N THR A 93 -10.81 -16.17 25.61
CA THR A 93 -11.52 -16.21 24.32
C THR A 93 -11.90 -14.79 23.90
N ILE A 94 -11.28 -14.29 22.84
CA ILE A 94 -11.36 -12.87 22.46
C ILE A 94 -11.90 -12.73 21.03
N PRO A 95 -12.96 -11.92 20.78
CA PRO A 95 -13.42 -11.63 19.42
C PRO A 95 -12.30 -11.05 18.56
N GLY A 96 -12.18 -11.51 17.32
CA GLY A 96 -11.16 -11.03 16.37
C GLY A 96 -11.28 -9.55 16.02
N THR A 97 -12.42 -8.92 16.31
CA THR A 97 -12.61 -7.47 16.19
C THR A 97 -12.11 -6.68 17.40
N HIS A 98 -11.79 -7.33 18.53
CA HIS A 98 -11.45 -6.68 19.79
C HIS A 98 -9.93 -6.59 20.01
N VAL A 99 -9.24 -5.90 19.10
CA VAL A 99 -7.76 -5.75 19.06
C VAL A 99 -7.16 -5.32 20.41
N ALA A 100 -7.82 -4.40 21.14
CA ALA A 100 -7.33 -3.93 22.43
C ALA A 100 -7.24 -5.04 23.50
N ALA A 101 -8.13 -6.04 23.46
CA ALA A 101 -8.11 -7.16 24.40
C ALA A 101 -7.07 -8.21 23.97
N MET A 102 -6.91 -8.44 22.66
CA MET A 102 -5.84 -9.27 22.11
C MET A 102 -4.45 -8.73 22.52
N ASN A 103 -4.24 -7.41 22.41
CA ASN A 103 -3.00 -6.76 22.86
C ASN A 103 -2.79 -6.83 24.38
N VAL A 104 -3.85 -6.98 25.18
CA VAL A 104 -3.72 -7.26 26.63
C VAL A 104 -3.27 -8.70 26.84
N ALA A 105 -3.89 -9.67 26.18
CA ALA A 105 -3.50 -11.09 26.27
C ALA A 105 -2.04 -11.32 25.85
N ILE A 106 -1.62 -10.71 24.73
CA ILE A 106 -0.23 -10.79 24.22
C ILE A 106 0.75 -10.19 25.24
N ARG A 107 0.46 -9.01 25.81
CA ARG A 107 1.31 -8.40 26.86
C ARG A 107 1.35 -9.20 28.15
N CYS A 108 0.34 -10.03 28.41
CA CYS A 108 0.32 -10.96 29.54
C CYS A 108 1.03 -12.29 29.21
N GLY A 109 1.72 -12.40 28.07
CA GLY A 109 2.45 -13.60 27.67
C GLY A 109 1.54 -14.73 27.16
N MET A 110 0.27 -14.45 26.85
CA MET A 110 -0.63 -15.45 26.27
C MET A 110 -0.38 -15.60 24.77
N THR A 111 -0.38 -16.83 24.28
CA THR A 111 -0.19 -17.16 22.86
C THR A 111 -1.48 -17.71 22.26
N ILE A 112 -1.71 -17.46 20.96
CA ILE A 112 -2.89 -18.00 20.27
C ILE A 112 -2.72 -19.53 20.15
N ARG A 113 -3.72 -20.28 20.60
CA ARG A 113 -3.76 -21.75 20.52
C ARG A 113 -4.77 -22.28 19.52
N GLY A 114 -5.68 -21.42 19.05
CA GLY A 114 -6.65 -21.81 18.05
C GLY A 114 -7.62 -20.69 17.72
N LEU A 115 -8.43 -20.99 16.72
CA LEU A 115 -9.58 -20.21 16.31
C LEU A 115 -10.81 -21.04 16.66
N GLU A 116 -11.69 -20.46 17.48
CA GLU A 116 -13.01 -21.02 17.69
C GLU A 116 -13.91 -20.44 16.59
N ASN A 117 -14.07 -21.22 15.51
CA ASN A 117 -15.20 -21.02 14.60
C ASN A 117 -16.44 -21.45 15.38
N GLY A 118 -17.10 -20.49 16.03
CA GLY A 118 -18.30 -20.78 16.80
C GLY A 118 -19.32 -21.46 15.89
N ASN A 119 -19.67 -22.70 16.19
CA ASN A 119 -20.96 -23.30 15.79
C ASN A 119 -22.14 -22.68 16.59
N ASP A 120 -21.98 -21.43 17.04
CA ASP A 120 -22.95 -20.65 17.78
C ASP A 120 -23.44 -19.51 16.86
N PRO A 121 -24.71 -19.53 16.41
CA PRO A 121 -25.23 -18.61 15.39
C PRO A 121 -25.27 -17.12 15.79
N ASP A 122 -25.03 -16.77 17.05
CA ASP A 122 -25.23 -15.42 17.60
C ASP A 122 -23.96 -14.55 17.74
N LEU A 123 -22.80 -14.99 17.22
CA LEU A 123 -21.54 -14.23 17.35
C LEU A 123 -21.02 -13.59 16.05
N ASP A 124 -20.51 -12.35 16.19
CA ASP A 124 -20.21 -11.35 15.14
C ASP A 124 -18.77 -11.35 14.60
N SER A 125 -17.89 -12.25 15.07
CA SER A 125 -16.54 -12.44 14.51
C SER A 125 -15.91 -13.75 15.01
N PRO A 126 -14.94 -14.35 14.28
CA PRO A 126 -14.16 -15.47 14.79
C PRO A 126 -13.48 -15.10 16.11
N ARG A 127 -13.56 -15.98 17.11
CA ARG A 127 -12.92 -15.77 18.41
C ARG A 127 -11.57 -16.45 18.46
N TYR A 128 -10.54 -15.71 18.83
CA TYR A 128 -9.20 -16.25 19.07
C TYR A 128 -9.12 -16.77 20.49
N VAL A 129 -8.62 -17.99 20.62
CA VAL A 129 -8.37 -18.62 21.92
C VAL A 129 -6.90 -18.39 22.28
N PHE A 130 -6.65 -17.50 23.24
CA PHE A 130 -5.34 -17.27 23.82
C PHE A 130 -5.13 -18.21 25.00
N ALA A 131 -3.89 -18.63 25.25
CA ALA A 131 -3.52 -19.41 26.43
C ALA A 131 -2.16 -18.97 27.02
N ALA A 132 -2.09 -18.93 28.35
CA ALA A 132 -0.84 -18.87 29.11
C ALA A 132 -0.60 -20.21 29.82
N ARG A 133 0.66 -20.65 29.84
CA ARG A 133 1.11 -21.84 30.58
C ARG A 133 1.72 -21.45 31.91
N ASN A 134 1.52 -22.28 32.92
CA ASN A 134 2.23 -22.16 34.17
C ASN A 134 3.72 -22.49 33.95
N PRO A 135 4.64 -21.55 34.16
CA PRO A 135 6.08 -21.79 33.98
C PRO A 135 6.64 -22.85 34.96
N ASN A 136 5.91 -23.17 36.04
CA ASN A 136 6.32 -24.14 37.06
C ASN A 136 5.69 -25.54 36.89
N ALA A 137 4.87 -25.77 35.86
CA ALA A 137 4.25 -27.09 35.62
C ALA A 137 5.26 -28.03 34.95
N ALA A 138 5.70 -29.07 35.67
CA ALA A 138 6.60 -30.11 35.15
C ALA A 138 5.96 -30.86 33.97
N CYS A 139 6.76 -31.18 32.94
CA CYS A 139 6.38 -32.09 31.85
C CYS A 139 6.12 -33.51 32.40
N GLY A 140 4.87 -33.80 32.79
CA GLY A 140 4.38 -35.14 33.07
C GLY A 140 3.75 -35.73 31.81
N GLY A 141 4.30 -36.86 31.33
CA GLY A 141 3.80 -37.59 30.17
C GLY A 141 2.46 -38.28 30.44
N GLU A 142 1.64 -38.39 29.40
CA GLU A 142 0.50 -39.32 29.39
C GLU A 142 0.83 -40.54 28.53
N ALA A 143 0.68 -41.68 29.20
CA ALA A 143 0.90 -43.04 28.78
C ALA A 143 0.19 -43.43 27.48
N SER A 144 0.94 -44.16 26.65
CA SER A 144 0.43 -45.08 25.65
C SER A 144 -0.35 -46.22 26.32
N ALA A 145 -1.64 -46.34 26.02
CA ALA A 145 -2.37 -47.60 26.15
C ALA A 145 -2.43 -48.24 24.76
N GLY A 146 -1.71 -49.35 24.60
CA GLY A 146 -1.73 -50.15 23.39
C GLY A 146 -2.99 -51.02 23.30
N THR A 147 -3.41 -51.28 22.07
CA THR A 147 -4.02 -52.56 21.70
C THR A 147 -3.39 -53.03 20.41
N SER A 148 -2.78 -54.20 20.53
CA SER A 148 -2.17 -55.06 19.54
C SER A 148 -3.12 -55.53 18.45
N SER A 149 -2.61 -55.65 17.22
CA SER A 149 -2.62 -56.93 16.51
C SER A 149 -1.63 -56.87 15.35
N ALA A 150 -0.58 -57.70 15.48
CA ALA A 150 0.33 -58.07 14.41
C ALA A 150 -0.40 -58.88 13.33
N GLY A 151 0.08 -58.77 12.11
CA GLY A 151 -0.28 -59.63 10.98
C GLY A 151 0.86 -59.58 9.96
N GLU A 152 1.75 -60.55 10.06
CA GLU A 152 2.89 -60.81 9.18
C GLU A 152 2.46 -61.02 7.73
N SER A 153 3.29 -60.60 6.76
CA SER A 153 3.97 -61.53 5.85
C SER A 153 4.69 -60.78 4.72
N ALA A 154 5.96 -61.11 4.58
CA ALA A 154 6.70 -60.98 3.34
C ALA A 154 6.99 -62.40 2.82
N VAL A 155 7.27 -62.47 1.51
CA VAL A 155 8.05 -63.50 0.79
C VAL A 155 7.27 -64.38 -0.21
N GLN A 156 7.70 -64.24 -1.48
CA GLN A 156 7.75 -65.18 -2.63
C GLN A 156 6.46 -65.66 -3.31
N ALA A 157 6.39 -65.46 -4.64
CA ALA A 157 6.62 -66.54 -5.62
C ALA A 157 6.60 -66.01 -7.07
N SER A 158 7.36 -66.71 -7.90
CA SER A 158 7.77 -66.44 -9.28
C SER A 158 6.79 -66.89 -10.37
N ALA A 159 7.00 -66.33 -11.56
CA ALA A 159 6.92 -66.96 -12.89
C ALA A 159 5.56 -67.44 -13.45
N ALA A 160 5.16 -66.82 -14.56
CA ALA A 160 4.57 -67.51 -15.71
C ALA A 160 4.96 -66.75 -16.98
N ALA A 161 5.51 -67.49 -17.95
CA ALA A 161 6.03 -67.00 -19.22
C ALA A 161 5.19 -67.53 -20.40
N GLY A 162 5.19 -66.77 -21.50
CA GLY A 162 4.91 -67.23 -22.86
C GLY A 162 3.51 -66.89 -23.40
N VAL A 163 3.27 -66.51 -24.66
CA VAL A 163 4.07 -66.36 -25.90
C VAL A 163 3.21 -65.51 -26.88
N ALA A 164 3.84 -64.63 -27.69
CA ALA A 164 3.50 -64.27 -29.08
C ALA A 164 4.30 -63.01 -29.48
N THR A 165 5.56 -63.16 -29.92
CA THR A 165 6.05 -63.27 -31.31
C THR A 165 6.02 -61.98 -32.15
N GLU A 166 7.24 -61.50 -32.41
CA GLU A 166 7.76 -61.09 -33.73
C GLU A 166 7.19 -59.84 -34.41
N ALA A 167 7.78 -58.67 -34.12
CA ALA A 167 8.00 -57.60 -35.11
C ALA A 167 8.91 -56.46 -34.58
N GLU A 168 10.12 -56.72 -34.05
CA GLU A 168 11.02 -55.60 -33.71
C GLU A 168 12.50 -56.02 -33.55
N GLU A 169 13.06 -56.68 -34.57
CA GLU A 169 14.48 -57.04 -34.58
C GLU A 169 15.19 -56.51 -35.84
N ARG A 170 15.21 -55.17 -35.97
CA ARG A 170 16.13 -54.43 -36.87
C ARG A 170 16.38 -53.01 -36.34
N THR A 171 17.00 -52.87 -35.16
CA THR A 171 17.73 -51.64 -34.72
C THR A 171 18.29 -51.76 -33.30
N LYS A 172 19.11 -52.77 -33.01
CA LYS A 172 19.95 -52.77 -31.79
C LYS A 172 21.34 -53.34 -32.08
N LYS A 173 22.20 -52.51 -32.65
CA LYS A 173 23.67 -52.57 -32.52
C LYS A 173 24.25 -51.17 -32.69
N CYS A 174 24.26 -50.39 -31.61
CA CYS A 174 25.39 -49.54 -31.23
C CYS A 174 25.13 -49.02 -29.82
N GLY A 175 25.78 -49.62 -28.82
CA GLY A 175 25.86 -49.07 -27.49
C GLY A 175 27.14 -48.26 -27.36
N THR A 176 27.01 -46.95 -27.12
CA THR A 176 27.92 -46.13 -26.29
C THR A 176 27.14 -44.88 -25.85
N SER A 177 26.88 -44.74 -24.55
CA SER A 177 26.54 -43.47 -23.93
C SER A 177 27.82 -42.64 -23.77
N GLY A 178 28.29 -42.03 -24.86
CA GLY A 178 29.34 -41.02 -24.82
C GLY A 178 28.72 -39.64 -24.56
N GLY A 179 29.14 -38.93 -23.52
CA GLY A 179 28.74 -37.54 -23.28
C GLY A 179 29.19 -36.61 -24.41
N ILE A 180 28.49 -35.47 -24.58
CA ILE A 180 28.82 -34.46 -25.61
C ILE A 180 30.04 -33.66 -25.14
N ASP A 181 31.06 -33.53 -25.98
CA ASP A 181 32.34 -32.87 -25.71
C ASP A 181 32.80 -31.99 -26.89
N LYS A 182 34.00 -31.40 -26.80
CA LYS A 182 34.56 -30.56 -27.88
C LYS A 182 34.88 -31.33 -29.16
N PHE A 183 34.96 -32.66 -29.14
CA PHE A 183 35.21 -33.50 -30.32
C PHE A 183 33.92 -33.99 -30.97
N SER A 184 32.79 -33.87 -30.27
CA SER A 184 31.47 -34.27 -30.75
C SER A 184 31.05 -33.51 -32.03
N PRO A 185 30.22 -34.11 -32.89
CA PRO A 185 29.74 -33.47 -34.12
C PRO A 185 29.05 -32.12 -33.87
N PRO A 186 29.15 -31.14 -34.80
CA PRO A 186 28.50 -29.83 -34.64
C PRO A 186 27.00 -29.91 -34.34
N ASP A 187 26.29 -30.86 -34.94
CA ASP A 187 24.84 -31.01 -34.77
C ASP A 187 24.47 -31.47 -33.36
N ALA A 188 25.29 -32.34 -32.74
CA ALA A 188 25.11 -32.74 -31.35
C ALA A 188 25.31 -31.56 -30.39
N LYS A 189 26.31 -30.71 -30.65
CA LYS A 189 26.57 -29.48 -29.87
C LYS A 189 25.44 -28.47 -30.00
N ILE A 190 24.92 -28.27 -31.22
CA ILE A 190 23.79 -27.37 -31.47
C ILE A 190 22.52 -27.90 -30.79
N ALA A 191 22.27 -29.21 -30.82
CA ALA A 191 21.13 -29.82 -30.12
C ALA A 191 21.22 -29.61 -28.60
N LEU A 192 22.41 -29.82 -28.01
CA LEU A 192 22.65 -29.51 -26.59
C LEU A 192 22.39 -28.04 -26.28
N PHE A 193 22.91 -27.12 -27.10
CA PHE A 193 22.72 -25.68 -26.92
C PHE A 193 21.23 -25.29 -26.94
N LEU A 194 20.48 -25.76 -27.94
CA LEU A 194 19.03 -25.52 -28.05
C LEU A 194 18.26 -26.07 -26.85
N SER A 195 18.68 -27.22 -26.32
CA SER A 195 18.02 -27.85 -25.18
C SER A 195 18.21 -27.13 -23.84
N LEU A 196 19.21 -26.25 -23.75
CA LEU A 196 19.52 -25.45 -22.54
C LEU A 196 18.98 -24.03 -22.68
N PHE A 197 19.27 -23.37 -23.81
CA PHE A 197 18.91 -21.96 -24.03
C PHE A 197 17.58 -21.80 -24.78
N GLU A 198 16.59 -22.61 -24.40
CA GLU A 198 15.26 -22.61 -25.01
C GLU A 198 14.45 -21.38 -24.56
N GLY A 199 14.04 -20.55 -25.51
CA GLY A 199 13.06 -19.48 -25.30
C GLY A 199 11.95 -19.58 -26.34
N ARG A 200 11.41 -18.43 -26.78
CA ARG A 200 10.34 -18.44 -27.78
C ARG A 200 10.77 -19.14 -29.08
N PRO A 201 10.04 -20.17 -29.52
CA PRO A 201 10.40 -20.90 -30.74
C PRO A 201 10.03 -20.11 -32.01
N ASP A 202 9.05 -19.21 -31.91
CA ASP A 202 8.48 -18.48 -33.05
C ASP A 202 9.21 -17.19 -33.39
N VAL A 203 10.11 -16.72 -32.52
CA VAL A 203 10.87 -15.48 -32.74
C VAL A 203 12.12 -15.41 -31.85
N TYR A 204 13.23 -14.98 -32.45
CA TYR A 204 14.44 -14.57 -31.74
C TYR A 204 14.83 -13.13 -32.14
N ALA A 205 15.84 -12.57 -31.48
CA ALA A 205 16.35 -11.25 -31.84
C ALA A 205 17.79 -11.32 -32.36
N LEU A 206 18.12 -10.37 -33.23
CA LEU A 206 19.46 -10.17 -33.74
C LEU A 206 20.01 -8.83 -33.28
N ARG A 207 21.28 -8.84 -32.89
CA ARG A 207 22.04 -7.64 -32.61
C ARG A 207 22.41 -6.92 -33.91
N ARG A 208 22.27 -5.60 -33.91
CA ARG A 208 22.66 -4.68 -34.99
C ARG A 208 23.51 -3.56 -34.43
N HIS A 209 24.47 -3.09 -35.21
CA HIS A 209 25.31 -1.94 -34.90
C HIS A 209 24.93 -0.75 -35.78
N SER A 210 24.56 0.37 -35.17
CA SER A 210 24.33 1.62 -35.89
C SER A 210 25.65 2.36 -36.04
N ARG A 211 26.15 2.46 -37.27
CA ARG A 211 27.35 3.28 -37.57
C ARG A 211 27.12 4.78 -37.33
N ARG A 212 25.86 5.25 -37.40
CA ARG A 212 25.51 6.67 -37.24
C ARG A 212 25.56 7.16 -35.79
N PHE A 213 25.22 6.28 -34.85
CA PHE A 213 25.09 6.63 -33.42
C PHE A 213 26.07 5.85 -32.56
N ASP A 214 27.04 5.18 -33.19
CA ASP A 214 28.01 4.27 -32.59
C ASP A 214 27.44 3.42 -31.44
N SER A 215 26.28 2.82 -31.68
CA SER A 215 25.51 2.11 -30.66
C SER A 215 24.92 0.82 -31.20
N ALA A 216 24.82 -0.16 -30.33
CA ALA A 216 24.26 -1.46 -30.64
C ALA A 216 22.88 -1.63 -30.02
N TYR A 217 22.03 -2.36 -30.72
CA TYR A 217 20.67 -2.65 -30.28
C TYR A 217 20.21 -4.00 -30.81
N TYR A 218 19.22 -4.59 -30.15
CA TYR A 218 18.60 -5.83 -30.59
C TYR A 218 17.25 -5.56 -31.24
N MET A 219 16.91 -6.38 -32.23
CA MET A 219 15.60 -6.34 -32.86
C MET A 219 15.12 -7.75 -33.22
N PRO A 220 13.79 -7.99 -33.25
CA PRO A 220 13.24 -9.26 -33.71
C PRO A 220 13.72 -9.60 -35.12
N ALA A 221 14.20 -10.84 -35.30
CA ALA A 221 14.61 -11.38 -36.59
C ALA A 221 13.37 -11.58 -37.48
N CYS A 222 13.36 -10.96 -38.66
CA CYS A 222 12.22 -10.96 -39.57
C CYS A 222 12.71 -11.04 -41.01
N ARG A 223 12.13 -11.93 -41.82
CA ARG A 223 12.48 -12.06 -43.25
C ARG A 223 12.15 -10.79 -44.05
N ASN A 224 11.16 -10.04 -43.58
CA ASN A 224 10.73 -8.76 -44.16
C ASN A 224 11.51 -7.55 -43.61
N GLU A 225 12.55 -7.73 -42.79
CA GLU A 225 13.34 -6.62 -42.23
C GLU A 225 13.84 -5.66 -43.33
N TYR A 226 13.52 -4.37 -43.19
CA TYR A 226 13.85 -3.28 -44.14
C TYR A 226 13.41 -3.48 -45.59
N ARG A 227 12.53 -4.45 -45.90
CA ARG A 227 11.96 -4.59 -47.25
C ARG A 227 10.94 -3.48 -47.53
N PRO A 228 11.15 -2.63 -48.57
CA PRO A 228 10.19 -1.59 -48.95
C PRO A 228 8.80 -2.17 -49.22
N GLY A 229 7.75 -1.47 -48.79
CA GLY A 229 6.35 -1.92 -48.94
C GLY A 229 5.87 -2.93 -47.89
N PHE A 230 6.77 -3.67 -47.22
CA PHE A 230 6.41 -4.66 -46.21
C PHE A 230 6.73 -4.19 -44.79
N CYS A 231 7.93 -3.65 -44.55
CA CYS A 231 8.39 -3.28 -43.21
C CYS A 231 8.36 -1.76 -42.99
N GLY A 232 7.51 -1.31 -42.07
CA GLY A 232 7.36 0.11 -41.72
C GLY A 232 8.39 0.67 -40.73
N LYS A 233 9.52 0.00 -40.49
CA LYS A 233 10.57 0.52 -39.58
C LYS A 233 11.21 1.79 -40.18
N PRO A 234 11.57 2.80 -39.36
CA PRO A 234 11.43 2.87 -37.90
C PRO A 234 10.05 3.37 -37.42
N LYS A 235 9.14 3.76 -38.32
CA LYS A 235 7.85 4.38 -37.99
C LYS A 235 6.85 3.43 -37.29
N GLN A 236 7.01 2.11 -37.46
CA GLN A 236 6.14 1.09 -36.87
C GLN A 236 6.92 0.07 -36.03
N LYS A 237 6.35 -0.33 -34.88
CA LYS A 237 6.92 -1.38 -34.01
C LYS A 237 6.58 -2.78 -34.52
N CYS A 238 7.50 -3.73 -34.41
CA CYS A 238 7.30 -5.12 -34.86
C CYS A 238 6.14 -5.84 -34.17
N GLY A 239 5.85 -5.54 -32.90
CA GLY A 239 4.75 -6.16 -32.15
C GLY A 239 3.37 -5.91 -32.75
N THR A 240 3.19 -4.79 -33.46
CA THR A 240 1.92 -4.36 -34.08
C THR A 240 1.98 -4.37 -35.61
N CYS A 241 3.05 -4.92 -36.21
CA CYS A 241 3.20 -5.03 -37.65
C CYS A 241 2.33 -6.16 -38.21
N ARG A 242 1.47 -5.85 -39.19
CA ARG A 242 0.62 -6.84 -39.87
C ARG A 242 1.39 -7.71 -40.87
N ASN A 243 2.50 -7.21 -41.42
CA ASN A 243 3.35 -7.89 -42.41
C ASN A 243 4.55 -8.61 -41.77
N ARG A 244 4.47 -8.93 -40.48
CA ARG A 244 5.57 -9.59 -39.76
C ARG A 244 5.74 -11.04 -40.24
N ASP A 245 6.98 -11.42 -40.50
CA ASP A 245 7.38 -12.77 -40.89
C ASP A 245 8.62 -13.13 -40.05
N PHE A 246 8.39 -13.49 -38.79
CA PHE A 246 9.45 -13.76 -37.83
C PHE A 246 10.14 -15.08 -38.14
N MET A 247 11.46 -15.07 -37.96
CA MET A 247 12.27 -16.26 -38.17
C MET A 247 12.22 -17.15 -36.92
N PRO A 248 12.01 -18.47 -37.08
CA PRO A 248 11.99 -19.40 -35.95
C PRO A 248 13.37 -19.50 -35.30
N PHE A 249 13.41 -19.79 -34.01
CA PHE A 249 14.65 -20.07 -33.30
C PHE A 249 15.04 -21.55 -33.49
N ASP A 250 15.94 -21.81 -34.43
CA ASP A 250 16.30 -23.16 -34.89
C ASP A 250 17.83 -23.42 -34.95
N ALA A 251 18.20 -24.62 -35.40
CA ALA A 251 19.60 -25.05 -35.51
C ALA A 251 20.43 -24.19 -36.47
N GLU A 252 19.82 -23.63 -37.52
CA GLU A 252 20.51 -22.75 -38.47
C GLU A 252 20.87 -21.43 -37.79
N ALA A 253 19.91 -20.84 -37.07
CA ALA A 253 20.13 -19.61 -36.31
C ALA A 253 21.24 -19.80 -35.26
N VAL A 254 21.23 -20.91 -34.50
CA VAL A 254 22.28 -21.22 -33.52
C VAL A 254 23.63 -21.47 -34.18
N ARG A 255 23.69 -22.15 -35.33
CA ARG A 255 24.95 -22.31 -36.07
C ARG A 255 25.54 -20.95 -36.43
N ALA A 256 24.74 -20.06 -36.99
CA ALA A 256 25.15 -18.70 -37.35
C ALA A 256 25.63 -17.89 -36.15
N HIS A 257 25.04 -18.08 -34.96
CA HIS A 257 25.47 -17.48 -33.71
C HIS A 257 26.89 -17.91 -33.30
N LEU A 258 27.11 -19.23 -33.25
CA LEU A 258 28.33 -19.85 -32.71
C LEU A 258 29.53 -19.65 -33.63
N THR A 259 29.30 -19.51 -34.94
CA THR A 259 30.34 -19.25 -35.94
C THR A 259 30.47 -17.76 -36.30
N ASN A 260 29.68 -16.88 -35.71
CA ASN A 260 29.69 -15.45 -36.02
C ASN A 260 31.08 -14.83 -35.79
N ALA A 261 31.67 -14.24 -36.84
CA ALA A 261 32.99 -13.63 -36.79
C ALA A 261 32.95 -12.09 -36.88
N ASP A 262 31.76 -11.46 -36.86
CA ASP A 262 31.62 -10.01 -36.95
C ASP A 262 32.11 -9.37 -35.64
N GLU A 263 33.16 -8.55 -35.71
CA GLU A 263 33.79 -7.93 -34.55
C GLU A 263 32.85 -6.95 -33.82
N ASN A 264 31.99 -6.29 -34.59
CA ASN A 264 31.00 -5.38 -34.05
C ASN A 264 29.86 -6.13 -33.37
N GLY A 265 29.74 -7.45 -33.55
CA GLY A 265 28.69 -8.31 -33.01
C GLY A 265 27.36 -8.20 -33.77
N ASN A 266 27.38 -7.89 -35.06
CA ASN A 266 26.17 -7.95 -35.89
C ASN A 266 25.73 -9.41 -36.09
N GLY A 267 24.44 -9.66 -35.93
CA GLY A 267 23.90 -11.01 -36.11
C GLY A 267 24.05 -11.92 -34.89
N ILE A 268 24.57 -11.41 -33.76
CA ILE A 268 24.54 -12.14 -32.50
C ILE A 268 23.09 -12.31 -32.05
N LEU A 269 22.72 -13.54 -31.69
CA LEU A 269 21.38 -13.90 -31.26
C LEU A 269 21.14 -13.44 -29.82
N GLY A 270 19.93 -12.93 -29.61
CA GLY A 270 19.30 -12.92 -28.31
C GLY A 270 18.01 -13.74 -28.35
N VAL A 271 17.61 -14.25 -27.19
CA VAL A 271 16.41 -15.05 -27.03
C VAL A 271 15.43 -14.37 -26.08
N TYR A 272 14.13 -14.57 -26.31
CA TYR A 272 13.05 -14.18 -25.42
C TYR A 272 12.72 -15.36 -24.48
N PRO A 273 13.10 -15.32 -23.20
CA PRO A 273 12.97 -16.48 -22.29
C PRO A 273 11.54 -16.71 -21.79
N LEU A 274 10.68 -15.68 -21.84
CA LEU A 274 9.27 -15.79 -21.45
C LEU A 274 8.46 -16.35 -22.62
N LEU A 275 7.94 -17.56 -22.44
CA LEU A 275 7.10 -18.25 -23.42
C LEU A 275 5.69 -17.63 -23.46
N ALA A 276 4.92 -17.99 -24.49
CA ALA A 276 3.59 -17.44 -24.74
C ALA A 276 2.57 -17.80 -23.65
N ASP A 277 2.81 -18.89 -22.92
CA ASP A 277 2.02 -19.39 -21.79
C ASP A 277 2.52 -18.90 -20.42
N GLU A 278 3.37 -17.85 -20.40
CA GLU A 278 3.94 -17.25 -19.19
C GLU A 278 4.91 -18.17 -18.42
N THR A 279 5.43 -19.24 -19.07
CA THR A 279 6.47 -20.12 -18.53
C THR A 279 7.88 -19.81 -19.08
N CYS A 280 8.93 -20.42 -18.50
CA CYS A 280 10.30 -20.35 -19.01
C CYS A 280 11.06 -21.67 -18.77
N ARG A 281 12.18 -21.87 -19.49
CA ARG A 281 13.08 -23.05 -19.40
C ARG A 281 14.37 -22.80 -18.66
N PHE A 282 14.70 -21.54 -18.43
CA PHE A 282 15.85 -21.14 -17.65
C PHE A 282 15.56 -19.83 -16.91
N LEU A 283 16.41 -19.57 -15.92
CA LEU A 283 16.58 -18.28 -15.27
C LEU A 283 18.02 -17.84 -15.50
N ALA A 284 18.22 -16.61 -15.95
CA ALA A 284 19.55 -16.00 -16.01
C ALA A 284 19.60 -14.74 -15.13
N MET A 285 20.67 -14.58 -14.37
CA MET A 285 20.93 -13.41 -13.53
C MET A 285 22.12 -12.64 -14.08
N ASP A 286 21.96 -11.35 -14.31
CA ASP A 286 22.99 -10.47 -14.85
C ASP A 286 23.72 -9.68 -13.75
N PHE A 287 25.04 -9.82 -13.70
CA PHE A 287 25.95 -9.16 -12.78
C PHE A 287 26.96 -8.32 -13.55
N ASP A 288 26.91 -7.01 -13.39
CA ASP A 288 27.73 -6.05 -14.11
C ASP A 288 28.43 -5.06 -13.18
N GLY A 289 29.51 -4.45 -13.66
CA GLY A 289 30.14 -3.29 -13.02
C GLY A 289 31.18 -3.67 -11.98
N GLU A 290 31.55 -2.73 -11.13
CA GLU A 290 32.60 -2.96 -10.13
C GLU A 290 32.16 -4.00 -9.10
N GLY A 291 33.03 -4.96 -8.79
CA GLY A 291 32.75 -6.02 -7.82
C GLY A 291 31.93 -7.22 -8.34
N TRP A 292 31.59 -7.28 -9.63
CA TRP A 292 30.76 -8.36 -10.19
C TRP A 292 31.28 -9.78 -9.89
N ARG A 293 32.61 -9.98 -9.89
CA ARG A 293 33.22 -11.28 -9.57
C ARG A 293 32.86 -11.74 -8.18
N ALA A 294 33.02 -10.87 -7.19
CA ALA A 294 32.69 -11.19 -5.80
C ALA A 294 31.18 -11.39 -5.60
N ASP A 295 30.31 -10.70 -6.35
CA ASP A 295 28.85 -10.92 -6.31
C ASP A 295 28.51 -12.34 -6.79
N VAL A 296 29.08 -12.73 -7.93
CA VAL A 296 28.86 -14.05 -8.52
C VAL A 296 29.47 -15.16 -7.66
N THR A 297 30.63 -14.93 -7.05
CA THR A 297 31.23 -15.88 -6.09
C THR A 297 30.34 -16.07 -4.87
N ALA A 298 29.75 -15.00 -4.32
CA ALA A 298 28.80 -15.11 -3.21
C ALA A 298 27.54 -15.90 -3.62
N LEU A 299 27.02 -15.66 -4.83
CA LEU A 299 25.90 -16.43 -5.38
C LEU A 299 26.25 -17.92 -5.55
N ARG A 300 27.41 -18.24 -6.12
CA ARG A 300 27.89 -19.63 -6.30
C ARG A 300 27.95 -20.37 -4.97
N ALA A 301 28.53 -19.75 -3.94
CA ALA A 301 28.63 -20.36 -2.63
C ALA A 301 27.24 -20.66 -2.00
N VAL A 302 26.22 -19.85 -2.30
CA VAL A 302 24.83 -20.12 -1.90
C VAL A 302 24.27 -21.31 -2.69
N CYS A 303 24.51 -21.34 -4.00
CA CYS A 303 24.06 -22.41 -4.87
C CYS A 303 24.68 -23.76 -4.48
N GLU A 304 25.99 -23.80 -4.22
CA GLU A 304 26.71 -24.98 -3.72
C GLU A 304 26.13 -25.47 -2.40
N ALA A 305 25.90 -24.58 -1.43
CA ALA A 305 25.31 -24.94 -0.15
C ALA A 305 23.87 -25.48 -0.27
N ALA A 306 23.14 -25.08 -1.30
CA ALA A 306 21.79 -25.55 -1.61
C ALA A 306 21.77 -26.75 -2.58
N ALA A 307 22.93 -27.24 -3.02
CA ALA A 307 23.09 -28.22 -4.08
C ALA A 307 22.31 -27.83 -5.36
N ILE A 308 22.59 -26.63 -5.86
CA ILE A 308 22.04 -26.05 -7.09
C ILE A 308 23.18 -25.85 -8.09
N SER A 309 23.03 -26.43 -9.28
CA SER A 309 23.95 -26.17 -10.39
C SER A 309 23.79 -24.73 -10.89
N CYS A 310 24.90 -23.99 -10.93
CA CYS A 310 24.96 -22.59 -11.37
C CYS A 310 26.04 -22.44 -12.45
N ALA A 311 25.63 -22.37 -13.71
CA ALA A 311 26.57 -22.17 -14.81
C ALA A 311 26.86 -20.68 -15.00
N VAL A 312 28.11 -20.26 -14.90
CA VAL A 312 28.49 -18.84 -14.98
C VAL A 312 29.18 -18.56 -16.31
N GLU A 313 28.63 -17.63 -17.07
CA GLU A 313 29.19 -17.11 -18.30
C GLU A 313 29.82 -15.73 -18.06
N ARG A 314 31.10 -15.55 -18.39
CA ARG A 314 31.70 -14.21 -18.48
C ARG A 314 31.09 -13.46 -19.66
N SER A 315 30.58 -12.25 -19.42
CA SER A 315 29.91 -11.42 -20.42
C SER A 315 30.78 -11.14 -21.66
N ARG A 316 30.15 -10.70 -22.76
CA ARG A 316 30.83 -10.29 -24.00
C ARG A 316 31.91 -9.21 -23.78
N SER A 317 31.67 -8.28 -22.85
CA SER A 317 32.61 -7.18 -22.57
C SER A 317 33.75 -7.60 -21.63
N GLY A 318 33.61 -8.72 -20.94
CA GLY A 318 34.51 -9.16 -19.86
C GLY A 318 34.33 -8.40 -18.54
N ARG A 319 33.38 -7.45 -18.45
CA ARG A 319 33.16 -6.57 -17.28
C ARG A 319 31.92 -6.94 -16.44
N GLY A 320 31.50 -8.19 -16.55
CA GLY A 320 30.29 -8.73 -15.95
C GLY A 320 30.14 -10.21 -16.28
N ALA A 321 29.10 -10.85 -15.74
CA ALA A 321 28.77 -12.24 -15.97
C ALA A 321 27.28 -12.52 -15.85
N HIS A 322 26.85 -13.61 -16.49
CA HIS A 322 25.52 -14.17 -16.34
C HIS A 322 25.58 -15.49 -15.56
N ALA A 323 24.77 -15.63 -14.53
CA ALA A 323 24.55 -16.90 -13.83
C ALA A 323 23.28 -17.56 -14.38
N TRP A 324 23.42 -18.77 -14.90
CA TRP A 324 22.37 -19.53 -15.59
C TRP A 324 21.90 -20.73 -14.74
N PHE A 325 20.58 -20.88 -14.67
CA PHE A 325 19.89 -21.99 -14.02
C PHE A 325 18.90 -22.60 -15.00
N PHE A 326 18.98 -23.90 -15.24
CA PHE A 326 18.16 -24.58 -16.25
C PHE A 326 17.09 -25.46 -15.61
N PHE A 327 15.95 -25.61 -16.27
CA PHE A 327 14.83 -26.40 -15.80
C PHE A 327 14.58 -27.60 -16.72
N GLU A 328 14.22 -28.75 -16.15
CA GLU A 328 13.89 -29.96 -16.92
C GLU A 328 12.65 -29.77 -17.79
N ARG A 329 11.69 -28.98 -17.28
CA ARG A 329 10.37 -28.73 -17.87
C ARG A 329 10.04 -27.24 -17.75
N PRO A 330 9.14 -26.69 -18.59
CA PRO A 330 8.63 -25.33 -18.40
C PRO A 330 8.12 -25.13 -16.98
N ILE A 331 8.52 -24.04 -16.33
CA ILE A 331 7.92 -23.59 -15.07
C ILE A 331 7.38 -22.17 -15.22
N PRO A 332 6.35 -21.78 -14.45
CA PRO A 332 5.87 -20.40 -14.43
C PRO A 332 7.02 -19.42 -14.16
N ALA A 333 7.12 -18.34 -14.96
CA ALA A 333 8.19 -17.35 -14.81
C ALA A 333 8.24 -16.74 -13.40
N ALA A 334 7.08 -16.57 -12.76
CA ALA A 334 6.97 -16.14 -11.38
C ALA A 334 7.71 -17.07 -10.39
N GLN A 335 7.66 -18.39 -10.60
CA GLN A 335 8.36 -19.36 -9.73
C GLN A 335 9.87 -19.30 -9.95
N ALA A 336 10.33 -19.20 -11.20
CA ALA A 336 11.74 -19.03 -11.53
C ALA A 336 12.30 -17.75 -10.88
N ARG A 337 11.60 -16.62 -11.03
CA ARG A 337 12.02 -15.34 -10.44
C ARG A 337 11.97 -15.33 -8.92
N ARG A 338 11.03 -16.06 -8.31
CA ARG A 338 10.99 -16.23 -6.84
C ARG A 338 12.22 -16.98 -6.34
N LEU A 339 12.58 -18.10 -6.97
CA LEU A 339 13.83 -18.82 -6.67
C LEU A 339 15.02 -17.87 -6.80
N GLY A 340 15.08 -17.10 -7.89
CA GLY A 340 16.16 -16.15 -8.11
C GLY A 340 16.28 -15.07 -7.05
N SER A 341 15.16 -14.48 -6.65
CA SER A 341 15.12 -13.46 -5.60
C SER A 341 15.55 -14.02 -4.24
N LEU A 342 15.21 -15.27 -3.93
CA LEU A 342 15.68 -15.96 -2.74
C LEU A 342 17.20 -16.21 -2.76
N LEU A 343 17.75 -16.64 -3.88
CA LEU A 343 19.20 -16.83 -4.05
C LEU A 343 19.96 -15.50 -3.88
N ILE A 344 19.47 -14.42 -4.48
CA ILE A 344 20.03 -13.07 -4.28
C ILE A 344 19.92 -12.64 -2.82
N THR A 345 18.77 -12.87 -2.16
CA THR A 345 18.59 -12.54 -0.73
C THR A 345 19.63 -13.24 0.15
N GLN A 346 19.83 -14.54 -0.07
CA GLN A 346 20.83 -15.33 0.66
C GLN A 346 22.27 -14.91 0.32
N ALA A 347 22.55 -14.58 -0.95
CA ALA A 347 23.86 -14.07 -1.37
C ALA A 347 24.17 -12.73 -0.71
N MET A 348 23.18 -11.83 -0.60
CA MET A 348 23.31 -10.54 0.09
C MET A 348 23.59 -10.67 1.58
N ALA A 349 23.17 -11.77 2.23
CA ALA A 349 23.54 -12.05 3.61
C ALA A 349 25.02 -12.45 3.76
N ARG A 350 25.64 -12.99 2.70
CA ARG A 350 27.08 -13.29 2.65
C ARG A 350 27.90 -12.12 2.13
N ARG A 351 27.30 -11.23 1.33
CA ARG A 351 27.93 -10.04 0.76
C ARG A 351 26.95 -8.86 0.66
N HIS A 352 27.06 -7.90 1.57
CA HIS A 352 26.17 -6.74 1.62
C HIS A 352 26.28 -5.81 0.40
N GLU A 353 27.45 -5.77 -0.26
CA GLU A 353 27.72 -4.89 -1.41
C GLU A 353 26.92 -5.28 -2.66
N ILE A 354 26.33 -6.48 -2.71
CA ILE A 354 25.37 -6.86 -3.76
C ILE A 354 24.24 -5.82 -3.76
N ARG A 355 24.04 -5.19 -4.93
CA ARG A 355 23.08 -4.09 -5.11
C ARG A 355 21.64 -4.61 -5.15
N PHE A 356 20.69 -3.83 -4.64
CA PHE A 356 19.26 -4.14 -4.77
C PHE A 356 18.78 -4.18 -6.23
N SER A 357 19.49 -3.55 -7.17
CA SER A 357 19.17 -3.65 -8.60
C SER A 357 19.41 -5.05 -9.18
N SER A 358 20.13 -5.94 -8.48
CA SER A 358 20.28 -7.35 -8.90
C SER A 358 18.94 -8.11 -8.88
N TYR A 359 17.96 -7.70 -8.07
CA TYR A 359 16.60 -8.27 -8.11
C TYR A 359 15.84 -7.94 -9.41
N ASP A 360 16.29 -6.93 -10.14
CA ASP A 360 15.67 -6.43 -11.39
C ASP A 360 16.38 -6.97 -12.64
N ARG A 361 17.57 -7.55 -12.48
CA ARG A 361 18.45 -8.05 -13.55
C ARG A 361 18.33 -9.57 -13.75
N MET A 362 17.09 -10.05 -13.76
CA MET A 362 16.77 -11.47 -14.02
C MET A 362 16.06 -11.64 -15.35
N PHE A 363 16.29 -12.76 -16.02
CA PHE A 363 15.68 -13.12 -17.30
C PHE A 363 14.99 -14.48 -17.17
N PRO A 364 13.65 -14.57 -17.28
CA PRO A 364 12.70 -13.48 -17.59
C PRO A 364 12.62 -12.40 -16.49
N ASN A 365 12.35 -11.14 -16.87
CA ASN A 365 12.32 -10.00 -15.93
C ASN A 365 10.92 -9.68 -15.41
N GLN A 366 9.91 -10.38 -15.93
CA GLN A 366 8.50 -10.14 -15.68
C GLN A 366 7.76 -11.48 -15.58
N ASP A 367 6.72 -11.53 -14.75
CA ASP A 367 5.95 -12.76 -14.49
C ASP A 367 4.97 -13.07 -15.61
N THR A 368 4.50 -12.04 -16.31
CA THR A 368 3.42 -12.10 -17.30
C THR A 368 3.76 -11.22 -18.49
N MET A 369 3.20 -11.52 -19.66
CA MET A 369 3.43 -10.76 -20.88
C MET A 369 2.20 -9.92 -21.27
N PRO A 370 2.36 -8.64 -21.67
CA PRO A 370 1.28 -7.89 -22.30
C PRO A 370 0.87 -8.52 -23.64
N LYS A 371 -0.41 -8.48 -24.00
CA LYS A 371 -0.90 -9.01 -25.29
C LYS A 371 -0.10 -8.42 -26.47
N GLY A 372 0.45 -9.29 -27.32
CA GLY A 372 1.24 -8.90 -28.50
C GLY A 372 2.71 -8.52 -28.23
N GLY A 373 3.18 -8.60 -26.98
CA GLY A 373 4.59 -8.44 -26.63
C GLY A 373 5.45 -9.67 -26.96
N PHE A 374 6.78 -9.52 -26.87
CA PHE A 374 7.75 -10.62 -26.99
C PHE A 374 8.39 -11.02 -25.67
N GLY A 375 8.30 -10.16 -24.65
CA GLY A 375 9.10 -10.30 -23.43
C GLY A 375 10.40 -9.51 -23.47
N ASN A 376 11.14 -9.55 -22.38
CA ASN A 376 12.51 -9.06 -22.33
C ASN A 376 13.46 -10.02 -23.04
N LEU A 377 14.60 -9.52 -23.48
CA LEU A 377 15.56 -10.28 -24.27
C LEU A 377 16.86 -10.46 -23.49
N ILE A 378 17.46 -11.64 -23.57
CA ILE A 378 18.85 -11.88 -23.14
C ILE A 378 19.71 -12.29 -24.34
N ALA A 379 20.95 -11.80 -24.39
CA ALA A 379 21.93 -12.23 -25.38
C ALA A 379 22.40 -13.65 -25.09
N LEU A 380 22.55 -14.48 -26.11
CA LEU A 380 22.99 -15.87 -25.93
C LEU A 380 24.52 -15.98 -25.74
N PRO A 381 25.00 -17.02 -25.01
CA PRO A 381 26.41 -17.24 -24.71
C PRO A 381 27.16 -17.91 -25.86
N LEU A 382 28.50 -18.00 -25.75
CA LEU A 382 29.39 -18.63 -26.73
C LEU A 382 29.44 -17.89 -28.09
N GLN A 383 29.34 -16.56 -28.05
CA GLN A 383 29.38 -15.69 -29.23
C GLN A 383 30.71 -15.82 -29.98
N GLY A 384 30.68 -16.18 -31.27
CA GLY A 384 31.87 -16.60 -32.02
C GLY A 384 33.08 -15.65 -31.91
N ALA A 385 32.92 -14.36 -32.20
CA ALA A 385 34.01 -13.37 -32.14
C ALA A 385 34.46 -13.04 -30.70
N ALA A 386 33.52 -12.96 -29.74
CA ALA A 386 33.85 -12.68 -28.34
C ALA A 386 34.57 -13.86 -27.69
N ARG A 387 34.17 -15.09 -28.03
CA ARG A 387 34.75 -16.34 -27.54
C ARG A 387 36.23 -16.45 -27.90
N LYS A 388 36.61 -16.02 -29.10
CA LYS A 388 38.03 -15.97 -29.53
C LYS A 388 38.89 -15.04 -28.66
N LYS A 389 38.28 -14.04 -28.03
CA LYS A 389 38.92 -13.11 -27.09
C LYS A 389 38.78 -13.58 -25.63
N GLY A 390 38.33 -14.81 -25.40
CA GLY A 390 38.05 -15.35 -24.08
C GLY A 390 36.79 -14.80 -23.40
N ASN A 391 35.88 -14.12 -24.10
CA ASN A 391 34.66 -13.56 -23.51
C ASN A 391 33.40 -14.24 -24.06
N SER A 392 32.26 -14.09 -23.40
CA SER A 392 31.07 -14.92 -23.68
C SER A 392 31.38 -16.42 -23.58
N VAL A 393 32.07 -16.80 -22.51
CA VAL A 393 32.50 -18.18 -22.23
C VAL A 393 32.11 -18.59 -20.82
N PHE A 394 31.83 -19.87 -20.61
CA PHE A 394 31.61 -20.42 -19.28
C PHE A 394 32.93 -20.55 -18.54
N VAL A 395 32.92 -20.16 -17.26
CA VAL A 395 34.12 -20.09 -16.43
C VAL A 395 33.95 -20.88 -15.14
N ASP A 396 35.06 -21.35 -14.57
CA ASP A 396 35.12 -22.03 -13.28
C ASP A 396 35.12 -21.06 -12.08
N ALA A 397 35.40 -21.57 -10.88
CA ALA A 397 35.45 -20.82 -9.63
C ALA A 397 36.50 -19.68 -9.64
N ASP A 398 37.60 -19.88 -10.37
CA ASP A 398 38.70 -18.92 -10.51
C ASP A 398 38.49 -17.95 -11.68
N PHE A 399 37.33 -18.03 -12.34
CA PHE A 399 36.96 -17.26 -13.53
C PHE A 399 37.80 -17.59 -14.77
N GLU A 400 38.42 -18.77 -14.78
CA GLU A 400 39.12 -19.30 -15.95
C GLU A 400 38.15 -20.04 -16.87
N PRO A 401 38.26 -19.88 -18.21
CA PRO A 401 37.39 -20.58 -19.14
C PRO A 401 37.52 -22.09 -19.04
N HIS A 402 36.40 -22.81 -19.05
CA HIS A 402 36.43 -24.27 -19.08
C HIS A 402 37.17 -24.77 -20.33
N PRO A 403 38.14 -25.71 -20.20
CA PRO A 403 38.89 -26.25 -21.33
C PRO A 403 38.03 -26.95 -22.38
N ASP A 404 36.92 -27.53 -21.93
CA ASP A 404 35.87 -28.09 -22.79
C ASP A 404 34.50 -27.53 -22.37
N PRO A 405 34.04 -26.44 -23.02
CA PRO A 405 32.76 -25.82 -22.66
C PRO A 405 31.56 -26.71 -23.00
N TRP A 406 31.69 -27.67 -23.94
CA TRP A 406 30.60 -28.55 -24.32
C TRP A 406 30.42 -29.69 -23.32
N ALA A 407 31.52 -30.28 -22.87
CA ALA A 407 31.50 -31.27 -21.79
C ALA A 407 30.96 -30.64 -20.49
N PHE A 408 31.34 -29.40 -20.19
CA PHE A 408 30.77 -28.65 -19.06
C PHE A 408 29.26 -28.44 -19.22
N LEU A 409 28.80 -27.90 -20.35
CA LEU A 409 27.35 -27.69 -20.56
C LEU A 409 26.56 -29.00 -20.53
N ALA A 410 27.13 -30.11 -20.99
CA ALA A 410 26.52 -31.43 -20.93
C ALA A 410 26.39 -31.96 -19.50
N SER A 411 27.26 -31.52 -18.57
CA SER A 411 27.21 -31.92 -17.16
C SER A 411 26.33 -31.02 -16.29
N VAL A 412 25.83 -29.90 -16.81
CA VAL A 412 24.97 -28.98 -16.05
C VAL A 412 23.64 -29.66 -15.71
N GLU A 413 23.42 -29.89 -14.42
CA GLU A 413 22.15 -30.41 -13.91
C GLU A 413 20.99 -29.42 -14.12
N ARG A 414 19.82 -29.95 -14.50
CA ARG A 414 18.59 -29.19 -14.67
C ARG A 414 17.69 -29.41 -13.47
N LEU A 415 17.04 -28.36 -12.98
CA LEU A 415 16.15 -28.45 -11.83
C LEU A 415 14.74 -28.87 -12.27
N SER A 416 14.16 -29.86 -11.60
CA SER A 416 12.75 -30.21 -11.77
C SER A 416 11.83 -29.14 -11.13
N PRO A 417 10.58 -28.96 -11.63
CA PRO A 417 9.60 -28.06 -11.01
C PRO A 417 9.39 -28.33 -9.50
N GLU A 418 9.38 -29.61 -9.12
CA GLU A 418 9.21 -30.05 -7.73
C GLU A 418 10.42 -29.66 -6.88
N ARG A 419 11.64 -29.80 -7.44
CA ARG A 419 12.88 -29.36 -6.79
C ARG A 419 12.88 -27.85 -6.60
N VAL A 420 12.48 -27.06 -7.61
CA VAL A 420 12.36 -25.59 -7.51
C VAL A 420 11.40 -25.17 -6.39
N ALA A 421 10.23 -25.81 -6.29
CA ALA A 421 9.26 -25.53 -5.24
C ALA A 421 9.83 -25.85 -3.84
N SER A 422 10.50 -27.00 -3.69
CA SER A 422 11.13 -27.41 -2.42
C SER A 422 12.26 -26.46 -1.99
N LEU A 423 13.15 -26.08 -2.92
CA LEU A 423 14.24 -25.15 -2.69
C LEU A 423 13.70 -23.77 -2.32
N SER A 424 12.66 -23.30 -3.02
CA SER A 424 12.05 -22.01 -2.74
C SER A 424 11.34 -21.97 -1.39
N LYS A 425 10.99 -23.12 -0.80
CA LYS A 425 10.49 -23.20 0.58
C LYS A 425 11.63 -23.23 1.60
N ALA A 426 12.70 -23.96 1.30
CA ALA A 426 13.87 -24.09 2.17
C ALA A 426 14.67 -22.77 2.28
N LEU A 427 14.82 -22.04 1.17
CA LEU A 427 15.56 -20.77 1.10
C LEU A 427 14.74 -19.57 1.61
N ASP A 428 13.42 -19.71 1.70
CA ASP A 428 12.50 -18.66 2.16
C ASP A 428 12.44 -18.61 3.69
N THR A 429 13.57 -18.21 4.28
CA THR A 429 13.69 -17.98 5.73
C THR A 429 13.13 -16.61 6.11
N GLU A 430 13.38 -15.57 5.31
CA GLU A 430 13.13 -14.16 5.67
C GLU A 430 12.21 -13.42 4.68
N GLY A 431 11.53 -14.15 3.78
CA GLY A 431 10.76 -13.59 2.67
C GLY A 431 11.58 -13.44 1.39
N GLU A 432 10.90 -13.40 0.24
CA GLU A 432 11.51 -13.36 -1.11
C GLU A 432 12.50 -12.19 -1.31
N LEU A 433 12.20 -11.06 -0.67
CA LEU A 433 13.04 -9.87 -0.75
C LEU A 433 13.81 -9.61 0.55
N GLY A 434 13.77 -10.53 1.52
CA GLY A 434 14.32 -10.36 2.86
C GLY A 434 13.52 -9.41 3.77
N PRO A 435 13.95 -9.23 5.04
CA PRO A 435 13.22 -8.47 6.03
C PRO A 435 13.46 -6.98 5.78
N MET A 436 12.37 -6.23 5.66
CA MET A 436 12.35 -4.78 5.43
C MET A 436 11.55 -4.10 6.54
N GLU A 437 11.74 -2.79 6.72
CA GLU A 437 10.85 -2.00 7.57
C GLU A 437 9.44 -2.00 6.96
N ALA A 438 8.46 -2.48 7.72
CA ALA A 438 7.05 -2.37 7.35
C ALA A 438 6.60 -0.93 7.54
N ALA A 439 5.78 -0.40 6.62
CA ALA A 439 5.18 0.91 6.84
C ALA A 439 4.36 0.87 8.15
N PRO A 440 4.49 1.87 9.05
CA PRO A 440 3.87 1.82 10.38
C PRO A 440 2.34 1.61 10.38
N ASP A 441 1.64 1.96 9.30
CA ASP A 441 0.20 1.74 9.15
C ASP A 441 -0.17 0.42 8.41
N GLU A 442 0.73 -0.22 7.65
CA GLU A 442 0.45 -1.56 7.06
C GLU A 442 0.41 -2.66 8.14
N ALA A 443 1.17 -2.48 9.22
CA ALA A 443 1.10 -3.34 10.40
C ALA A 443 -0.26 -3.22 11.14
N ALA A 444 -0.99 -2.11 10.95
CA ALA A 444 -2.28 -1.87 11.60
C ALA A 444 -3.46 -2.47 10.82
N ASP A 445 -3.43 -2.44 9.48
CA ASP A 445 -4.57 -2.84 8.64
C ASP A 445 -4.52 -4.30 8.14
N ALA A 446 -3.38 -5.00 8.24
CA ALA A 446 -3.28 -6.43 7.88
C ALA A 446 -2.29 -7.22 8.76
N PRO A 447 -2.47 -7.28 10.10
CA PRO A 447 -1.57 -8.01 11.00
C PRO A 447 -1.48 -9.53 10.74
N TRP A 448 -2.34 -10.09 9.89
CA TRP A 448 -2.32 -11.51 9.48
C TRP A 448 -1.43 -11.80 8.26
N LEU A 449 -0.87 -10.78 7.59
CA LEU A 449 0.21 -10.98 6.62
C LEU A 449 1.49 -11.29 7.39
N ALA A 450 1.65 -12.57 7.72
CA ALA A 450 2.83 -13.24 8.27
C ALA A 450 3.98 -12.28 8.66
N TRP A 451 3.84 -11.60 9.80
CA TRP A 451 4.99 -10.97 10.45
C TRP A 451 5.95 -12.10 10.81
N ARG A 452 7.00 -12.26 10.02
CA ARG A 452 8.11 -13.15 10.33
C ARG A 452 9.13 -12.30 11.09
N PRO A 453 9.51 -12.66 12.33
CA PRO A 453 10.55 -11.94 13.02
C PRO A 453 11.81 -11.97 12.15
N PRO A 454 12.51 -10.84 11.99
CA PRO A 454 13.77 -10.80 11.26
C PRO A 454 14.77 -11.80 11.87
N PRO A 455 15.73 -12.30 11.09
CA PRO A 455 16.72 -13.26 11.57
C PRO A 455 17.43 -12.68 12.80
N HIS A 456 17.66 -13.54 13.79
CA HIS A 456 18.41 -13.16 14.98
C HIS A 456 19.86 -12.86 14.54
N LEU A 457 20.27 -11.59 14.68
CA LEU A 457 21.68 -11.24 14.68
C LEU A 457 22.21 -11.50 16.08
N ASP A 458 23.39 -12.11 16.17
CA ASP A 458 24.01 -12.38 17.45
C ASP A 458 25.06 -11.32 17.80
N ARG A 459 25.63 -11.45 19.00
CA ARG A 459 26.66 -10.52 19.47
C ARG A 459 27.92 -10.53 18.59
N GLY A 460 28.21 -11.65 17.94
CA GLY A 460 29.38 -11.84 17.08
C GLY A 460 29.24 -11.15 15.72
N ASP A 461 28.03 -10.76 15.33
CA ASP A 461 27.77 -9.97 14.13
C ASP A 461 28.19 -8.49 14.28
N PHE A 462 28.54 -8.04 15.49
CA PHE A 462 28.79 -6.64 15.82
C PHE A 462 30.09 -6.42 16.61
N PRO A 463 30.70 -5.22 16.52
CA PRO A 463 31.79 -4.81 17.41
C PRO A 463 31.28 -4.58 18.84
N GLU A 464 32.18 -4.53 19.84
CA GLU A 464 31.81 -4.28 21.24
C GLU A 464 30.92 -3.03 21.41
N THR A 465 31.32 -1.95 20.75
CA THR A 465 30.54 -0.72 20.67
C THR A 465 30.28 -0.39 19.22
N LEU A 466 29.01 -0.27 18.84
CA LEU A 466 28.62 0.21 17.52
C LEU A 466 28.80 1.72 17.48
N ARG A 467 29.82 2.19 16.77
CA ARG A 467 30.12 3.62 16.63
C ARG A 467 29.30 4.22 15.50
N CYS A 468 28.60 5.29 15.83
CA CYS A 468 27.75 6.05 14.94
C CYS A 468 28.11 7.54 15.02
N VAL A 469 28.05 8.23 13.88
CA VAL A 469 28.16 9.69 13.82
C VAL A 469 26.84 10.24 13.30
N GLU A 470 26.23 11.15 14.05
CA GLU A 470 25.02 11.85 13.62
C GLU A 470 25.41 13.16 12.94
N GLY A 471 25.20 13.26 11.64
CA GLY A 471 25.44 14.48 10.86
C GLY A 471 24.21 14.84 10.03
N ASN A 472 24.42 15.10 8.73
CA ASN A 472 23.32 15.19 7.76
C ASN A 472 22.59 13.84 7.57
N MET A 473 23.32 12.74 7.76
CA MET A 473 22.82 11.37 7.80
C MET A 473 23.30 10.70 9.10
N LEU A 474 22.77 9.51 9.39
CA LEU A 474 23.25 8.65 10.46
C LEU A 474 24.33 7.71 9.90
N PHE A 475 25.60 7.99 10.18
CA PHE A 475 26.72 7.20 9.68
C PHE A 475 27.07 6.09 10.66
N VAL A 476 26.97 4.84 10.22
CA VAL A 476 27.30 3.64 10.99
C VAL A 476 28.64 3.08 10.53
N GLN A 477 29.57 2.91 11.46
CA GLN A 477 30.91 2.43 11.13
C GLN A 477 30.89 0.94 10.73
N LYS A 478 31.48 0.62 9.57
CA LYS A 478 31.56 -0.76 9.07
C LYS A 478 32.53 -1.67 9.82
N ARG A 479 33.57 -1.08 10.41
CA ARG A 479 34.65 -1.82 11.07
C ARG A 479 34.09 -2.70 12.19
N GLY A 480 34.30 -4.02 12.07
CA GLY A 480 33.86 -5.01 13.07
C GLY A 480 32.41 -5.49 12.89
N LEU A 481 31.68 -4.99 11.89
CA LEU A 481 30.38 -5.56 11.51
C LEU A 481 30.56 -6.77 10.59
N SER A 482 29.74 -7.80 10.79
CA SER A 482 29.62 -8.90 9.84
C SER A 482 28.86 -8.46 8.58
N GLN A 483 29.00 -9.23 7.50
CA GLN A 483 28.25 -9.04 6.27
C GLN A 483 26.73 -9.12 6.50
N ARG A 484 26.28 -9.96 7.43
CA ARG A 484 24.87 -10.08 7.83
C ARG A 484 24.38 -8.82 8.53
N ALA A 485 25.15 -8.29 9.49
CA ALA A 485 24.81 -7.04 10.17
C ALA A 485 24.76 -5.86 9.20
N MET A 486 25.77 -5.70 8.33
CA MET A 486 25.80 -4.61 7.34
C MET A 486 24.60 -4.68 6.40
N ASN A 487 24.25 -5.87 5.89
CA ASN A 487 23.07 -6.04 5.05
C ASN A 487 21.77 -5.71 5.80
N ARG A 488 21.66 -6.08 7.09
CA ARG A 488 20.47 -5.79 7.90
C ARG A 488 20.32 -4.31 8.20
N ILE A 489 21.42 -3.63 8.53
CA ILE A 489 21.46 -2.17 8.75
C ILE A 489 21.02 -1.44 7.48
N ARG A 490 21.55 -1.82 6.31
CA ARG A 490 21.12 -1.24 5.02
C ARG A 490 19.63 -1.46 4.74
N ARG A 491 19.09 -2.62 5.11
CA ARG A 491 17.68 -2.98 4.94
C ARG A 491 16.72 -2.17 5.83
N LEU A 492 17.21 -1.51 6.89
CA LEU A 492 16.39 -0.55 7.65
C LEU A 492 15.95 0.63 6.77
N ALA A 493 16.76 1.02 5.79
CA ALA A 493 16.45 2.09 4.86
C ALA A 493 15.82 1.58 3.54
N ALA A 494 15.33 0.34 3.50
CA ALA A 494 14.81 -0.28 2.28
C ALA A 494 13.38 -0.82 2.47
N PHE A 495 12.55 -0.67 1.43
CA PHE A 495 11.18 -1.17 1.39
C PHE A 495 10.74 -1.53 -0.04
N PRO A 496 9.72 -2.40 -0.23
CA PRO A 496 9.26 -2.78 -1.56
C PRO A 496 8.66 -1.60 -2.32
N ASN A 497 8.94 -1.47 -3.62
CA ASN A 497 8.38 -0.40 -4.45
C ASN A 497 6.92 -0.73 -4.84
N PRO A 498 5.91 -0.04 -4.28
CA PRO A 498 4.52 -0.37 -4.58
C PRO A 498 4.15 -0.10 -6.04
N GLY A 499 4.81 0.87 -6.67
CA GLY A 499 4.65 1.21 -8.09
C GLY A 499 5.13 0.10 -9.02
N PHE A 500 6.22 -0.58 -8.68
CA PHE A 500 6.69 -1.76 -9.41
C PHE A 500 5.63 -2.87 -9.38
N HIS A 501 5.22 -3.27 -8.17
CA HIS A 501 4.26 -4.36 -7.97
C HIS A 501 2.88 -4.05 -8.55
N ALA A 502 2.45 -2.79 -8.51
CA ALA A 502 1.20 -2.37 -9.16
C ALA A 502 1.27 -2.55 -10.68
N LYS A 503 2.33 -2.11 -11.35
CA LYS A 503 2.51 -2.30 -12.81
C LYS A 503 2.62 -3.78 -13.16
N GLN A 504 3.33 -4.56 -12.35
CA GLN A 504 3.44 -6.00 -12.53
C GLN A 504 2.06 -6.69 -12.48
N ARG A 505 1.22 -6.38 -11.48
CA ARG A 505 -0.16 -6.91 -11.38
C ARG A 505 -1.04 -6.49 -12.56
N MET A 506 -0.82 -5.29 -13.11
CA MET A 506 -1.53 -4.79 -14.30
C MET A 506 -0.96 -5.34 -15.61
N ARG A 507 0.03 -6.24 -15.58
CA ARG A 507 0.74 -6.78 -16.75
C ARG A 507 1.35 -5.69 -17.62
N MET A 508 1.80 -4.58 -17.01
CA MET A 508 2.47 -3.47 -17.67
C MET A 508 3.99 -3.59 -17.54
N SER A 509 4.72 -2.91 -18.42
CA SER A 509 6.20 -2.89 -18.37
C SER A 509 6.71 -2.32 -17.04
N THR A 510 7.64 -3.06 -16.42
CA THR A 510 8.37 -2.68 -15.21
C THR A 510 9.77 -2.13 -15.51
N PHE A 511 10.12 -1.97 -16.79
CA PHE A 511 11.43 -1.50 -17.23
C PHE A 511 11.78 -0.13 -16.61
N GLY A 512 12.97 -0.04 -16.00
CA GLY A 512 13.47 1.19 -15.37
C GLY A 512 12.83 1.53 -14.03
N ILE A 513 12.07 0.62 -13.43
CA ILE A 513 11.43 0.82 -12.12
C ILE A 513 12.04 -0.18 -11.15
N PRO A 514 12.69 0.28 -10.07
CA PRO A 514 13.34 -0.62 -9.13
C PRO A 514 12.30 -1.41 -8.32
N ARG A 515 12.57 -2.69 -8.02
CA ARG A 515 11.72 -3.51 -7.12
C ARG A 515 11.76 -3.05 -5.67
N ILE A 516 12.90 -2.52 -5.24
CA ILE A 516 13.16 -2.08 -3.85
C ILE A 516 13.62 -0.63 -3.91
N ILE A 517 13.03 0.21 -3.04
CA ILE A 517 13.52 1.57 -2.81
C ILE A 517 14.44 1.49 -1.60
N CYS A 518 15.66 2.00 -1.74
CA CYS A 518 16.66 2.06 -0.68
C CYS A 518 17.14 3.50 -0.53
N ALA A 519 17.03 4.05 0.67
CA ALA A 519 17.47 5.39 1.03
C ALA A 519 18.81 5.42 1.78
N ALA A 520 19.47 4.27 1.95
CA ALA A 520 20.83 4.20 2.48
C ALA A 520 21.86 4.51 1.40
N GLU A 521 22.92 5.20 1.83
CA GLU A 521 24.14 5.41 1.05
C GLU A 521 25.32 4.70 1.72
N GLU A 522 26.39 4.48 0.97
CA GLU A 522 27.49 3.65 1.44
C GLU A 522 28.84 4.15 0.91
N THR A 523 29.84 4.19 1.79
CA THR A 523 31.24 4.48 1.47
C THR A 523 32.10 3.29 1.90
N GLU A 524 33.42 3.35 1.70
CA GLU A 524 34.33 2.28 2.14
C GLU A 524 34.24 2.01 3.65
N GLN A 525 34.04 3.05 4.47
CA GLN A 525 34.11 2.95 5.93
C GLN A 525 32.74 3.06 6.63
N TRP A 526 31.73 3.60 5.97
CA TRP A 526 30.45 3.97 6.59
C TRP A 526 29.24 3.52 5.79
N ILE A 527 28.18 3.13 6.50
CA ILE A 527 26.82 3.01 5.98
C ILE A 527 26.04 4.23 6.46
N ALA A 528 25.55 5.06 5.55
CA ALA A 528 24.78 6.26 5.88
C ALA A 528 23.28 5.97 5.77
N LEU A 529 22.57 6.12 6.88
CA LEU A 529 21.12 5.93 6.97
C LEU A 529 20.40 7.27 7.12
N PRO A 530 19.16 7.40 6.62
CA PRO A 530 18.29 8.49 7.00
C PRO A 530 18.11 8.57 8.53
N ARG A 531 18.17 9.78 9.09
CA ARG A 531 18.23 10.00 10.55
C ARG A 531 17.01 9.54 11.32
N GLY A 532 15.83 9.52 10.70
CA GLY A 532 14.61 8.99 11.30
C GLY A 532 14.68 7.50 11.64
N LEU A 533 15.67 6.78 11.13
CA LEU A 533 15.90 5.35 11.42
C LEU A 533 16.75 5.10 12.67
N ARG A 534 17.17 6.13 13.41
CA ARG A 534 17.93 5.96 14.66
C ARG A 534 17.26 4.98 15.64
N PRO A 535 15.94 5.10 15.97
CA PRO A 535 15.30 4.15 16.87
C PRO A 535 15.33 2.70 16.37
N ALA A 536 15.25 2.51 15.05
CA ALA A 536 15.32 1.18 14.43
C ALA A 536 16.74 0.58 14.51
N LEU A 537 17.78 1.42 14.37
CA LEU A 537 19.17 1.01 14.56
C LEU A 537 19.47 0.65 16.02
N GLU A 538 19.02 1.47 16.97
CA GLU A 538 19.15 1.21 18.41
C GLU A 538 18.45 -0.10 18.78
N THR A 539 17.20 -0.30 18.32
CA THR A 539 16.45 -1.55 18.52
C THR A 539 17.20 -2.76 17.96
N LEU A 540 17.84 -2.61 16.79
CA LEU A 540 18.63 -3.69 16.18
C LEU A 540 19.87 -4.03 17.03
N ALA A 541 20.59 -3.01 17.51
CA ALA A 541 21.78 -3.18 18.35
C ALA A 541 21.44 -3.76 19.74
N ASP A 542 20.36 -3.27 20.36
CA ASP A 542 19.85 -3.75 21.64
C ASP A 542 19.43 -5.23 21.55
N GLY A 543 18.76 -5.62 20.46
CA GLY A 543 18.42 -7.02 20.18
C GLY A 543 19.64 -7.94 20.13
N ALA A 544 20.78 -7.43 19.64
CA ALA A 544 22.06 -8.12 19.61
C ALA A 544 22.92 -7.89 20.89
N ARG A 545 22.39 -7.17 21.89
CA ARG A 545 23.05 -6.82 23.16
C ARG A 545 24.35 -6.03 22.95
N VAL A 546 24.31 -5.05 22.05
CA VAL A 546 25.45 -4.21 21.67
C VAL A 546 25.20 -2.79 22.12
N THR A 547 26.18 -2.16 22.76
CA THR A 547 26.11 -0.73 23.10
C THR A 547 26.33 0.11 21.86
N THR A 548 25.42 1.04 21.57
CA THR A 548 25.59 2.08 20.55
C THR A 548 26.18 3.35 21.13
N SER A 549 27.17 3.92 20.45
CA SER A 549 27.77 5.22 20.76
C SER A 549 27.51 6.18 19.62
N PHE A 550 26.94 7.34 19.93
CA PHE A 550 26.66 8.40 18.96
C PHE A 550 27.56 9.61 19.23
N GLU A 551 28.30 10.00 18.20
CA GLU A 551 28.98 11.30 18.15
C GLU A 551 28.08 12.28 17.39
N ASP A 552 27.58 13.31 18.08
CA ASP A 552 26.68 14.30 17.47
C ASP A 552 27.49 15.40 16.77
N GLN A 553 27.51 15.37 15.45
CA GLN A 553 28.09 16.40 14.57
C GLN A 553 27.00 17.22 13.86
N ARG A 554 25.75 17.16 14.33
CA ARG A 554 24.64 17.94 13.74
C ARG A 554 24.76 19.41 14.11
N GLU A 555 24.31 20.26 13.20
CA GLU A 555 24.26 21.70 13.40
C GLU A 555 23.13 22.06 14.38
N THR A 556 23.47 22.73 15.49
CA THR A 556 22.49 23.16 16.49
C THR A 556 21.86 24.51 16.16
N GLY A 557 22.42 25.22 15.19
CA GLY A 557 21.97 26.51 14.73
C GLY A 557 22.37 27.65 15.66
N ARG A 558 22.30 28.86 15.12
CA ARG A 558 22.58 30.09 15.85
C ARG A 558 21.43 30.38 16.82
N PRO A 559 21.70 30.84 18.06
CA PRO A 559 20.66 31.32 18.96
C PRO A 559 19.78 32.40 18.32
N LEU A 560 18.47 32.27 18.48
CA LEU A 560 17.47 33.24 18.04
C LEU A 560 16.70 33.75 19.26
N ALA A 561 16.89 35.03 19.59
CA ALA A 561 16.15 35.72 20.65
C ALA A 561 14.75 36.11 20.15
N ILE A 562 13.86 35.12 20.04
CA ILE A 562 12.49 35.27 19.56
C ILE A 562 11.50 34.75 20.60
N ARG A 563 10.28 35.30 20.62
CA ARG A 563 9.17 34.81 21.43
C ARG A 563 7.93 34.61 20.57
N PHE A 564 7.12 33.63 20.95
CA PHE A 564 5.81 33.44 20.34
C PHE A 564 4.86 34.57 20.76
N ASN A 565 4.11 35.10 19.80
CA ASN A 565 3.18 36.20 19.97
C ASN A 565 1.74 35.73 19.68
N GLY A 566 1.18 34.98 20.62
CA GLY A 566 -0.18 34.45 20.56
C GLY A 566 -0.45 33.43 21.66
N GLU A 567 -1.67 32.91 21.72
CA GLU A 567 -2.05 31.83 22.63
C GLU A 567 -2.27 30.54 21.85
N LEU A 568 -1.67 29.45 22.32
CA LEU A 568 -1.90 28.12 21.76
C LEU A 568 -3.16 27.51 22.36
N ARG A 569 -3.94 26.83 21.53
CA ARG A 569 -5.00 25.96 22.01
C ARG A 569 -4.40 24.70 22.68
N MET A 570 -5.17 24.07 23.56
CA MET A 570 -4.67 22.92 24.33
C MET A 570 -4.23 21.74 23.45
N ASP A 571 -4.93 21.49 22.35
CA ASP A 571 -4.56 20.49 21.34
C ASP A 571 -3.21 20.83 20.67
N GLN A 572 -2.97 22.10 20.38
CA GLN A 572 -1.70 22.60 19.85
C GLN A 572 -0.56 22.51 20.87
N VAL A 573 -0.82 22.76 22.16
CA VAL A 573 0.18 22.59 23.23
C VAL A 573 0.67 21.15 23.29
N PHE A 574 -0.24 20.17 23.33
CA PHE A 574 0.14 18.74 23.32
C PHE A 574 0.97 18.36 22.07
N ALA A 575 0.64 18.95 20.92
CA ALA A 575 1.38 18.71 19.70
C ALA A 575 2.80 19.30 19.77
N VAL A 576 2.95 20.53 20.26
CA VAL A 576 4.27 21.17 20.42
C VAL A 576 5.12 20.41 21.44
N ASP A 577 4.57 20.07 22.60
CA ASP A 577 5.28 19.34 23.66
C ASP A 577 5.81 17.98 23.15
N ALA A 578 4.98 17.24 22.39
CA ALA A 578 5.36 15.94 21.84
C ALA A 578 6.44 16.00 20.75
N LEU A 579 6.51 17.11 19.99
CA LEU A 579 7.59 17.32 19.03
C LEU A 579 8.86 17.84 19.70
N GLU A 580 8.74 18.73 20.68
CA GLU A 580 9.86 19.37 21.39
C GLU A 580 10.72 18.37 22.17
N SER A 581 10.12 17.30 22.70
CA SER A 581 10.84 16.25 23.43
C SER A 581 11.76 15.39 22.56
N GLU A 582 11.75 15.58 21.24
CA GLU A 582 12.42 14.73 20.26
C GLU A 582 13.22 15.58 19.28
N ASP A 583 14.33 15.06 18.73
CA ASP A 583 15.09 15.76 17.68
C ASP A 583 14.45 15.61 16.29
N GLY A 584 13.34 14.89 16.16
CA GLY A 584 12.61 14.79 14.91
C GLY A 584 11.27 14.06 15.01
N GLY A 585 10.35 14.43 14.14
CA GLY A 585 9.06 13.76 14.04
C GLY A 585 8.07 14.39 13.06
N VAL A 586 6.95 13.70 12.86
CA VAL A 586 5.84 14.18 12.03
C VAL A 586 4.63 14.57 12.90
N MET A 587 4.07 15.76 12.64
CA MET A 587 2.76 16.21 13.13
C MET A 587 1.70 15.93 12.05
N ALA A 588 0.84 14.95 12.30
CA ALA A 588 -0.24 14.55 11.41
C ALA A 588 -1.57 15.18 11.87
N ALA A 589 -1.97 16.31 11.27
CA ALA A 589 -3.17 17.03 11.69
C ALA A 589 -3.93 17.71 10.53
N ALA A 590 -5.27 17.71 10.60
CA ALA A 590 -6.17 18.24 9.59
C ALA A 590 -5.90 19.72 9.21
N THR A 591 -6.41 20.17 8.06
CA THR A 591 -6.15 21.49 7.45
C THR A 591 -6.73 22.69 8.21
N ALA A 592 -7.35 22.51 9.38
CA ALA A 592 -7.80 23.58 10.28
C ALA A 592 -7.15 23.54 11.69
N PHE A 593 -6.27 22.56 11.96
CA PHE A 593 -5.58 22.45 13.25
C PHE A 593 -4.64 23.64 13.54
N GLY A 594 -4.22 24.41 12.52
CA GLY A 594 -3.22 25.45 12.69
C GLY A 594 -1.80 24.89 12.83
N LYS A 595 -1.45 23.90 11.99
CA LYS A 595 -0.10 23.30 11.94
C LYS A 595 1.01 24.34 11.85
N THR A 596 0.83 25.36 11.01
CA THR A 596 1.76 26.47 10.87
C THR A 596 1.97 27.21 12.19
N VAL A 597 0.89 27.54 12.92
CA VAL A 597 0.98 28.24 14.21
C VAL A 597 1.68 27.38 15.26
N ALA A 598 1.35 26.09 15.35
CA ALA A 598 2.01 25.15 16.26
C ALA A 598 3.51 25.01 15.94
N ALA A 599 3.88 24.92 14.66
CA ALA A 599 5.27 24.86 14.24
C ALA A 599 6.04 26.16 14.51
N ILE A 600 5.40 27.32 14.36
CA ILE A 600 5.98 28.61 14.72
C ILE A 600 6.26 28.67 16.24
N ALA A 601 5.31 28.21 17.06
CA ALA A 601 5.52 28.14 18.51
C ALA A 601 6.65 27.16 18.88
N LEU A 602 6.75 26.02 18.20
CA LEU A 602 7.87 25.09 18.36
C LEU A 602 9.22 25.75 18.02
N ILE A 603 9.31 26.48 16.90
CA ILE A 603 10.51 27.25 16.53
C ILE A 603 10.87 28.27 17.62
N ALA A 604 9.88 28.99 18.16
CA ALA A 604 10.09 29.95 19.23
C ALA A 604 10.61 29.30 20.52
N ARG A 605 10.08 28.14 20.92
CA ARG A 605 10.54 27.40 22.10
C ARG A 605 11.96 26.86 21.94
N ILE A 606 12.30 26.36 20.75
CA ILE A 606 13.65 25.88 20.46
C ILE A 606 14.67 27.03 20.43
N GLY A 607 14.28 28.20 19.89
CA GLY A 607 15.10 29.42 19.91
C GLY A 607 16.40 29.30 19.10
N ARG A 608 16.38 28.58 17.97
CA ARG A 608 17.54 28.36 17.08
C ARG A 608 17.21 28.68 15.63
N SER A 609 18.23 28.98 14.83
CA SER A 609 18.08 29.26 13.39
C SER A 609 17.24 28.18 12.70
N ALA A 610 16.27 28.60 11.90
CA ALA A 610 15.25 27.73 11.34
C ALA A 610 15.04 27.96 9.84
N LEU A 611 14.93 26.85 9.09
CA LEU A 611 14.58 26.83 7.68
C LEU A 611 13.24 26.12 7.49
N ILE A 612 12.28 26.81 6.87
CA ILE A 612 10.99 26.25 6.53
C ILE A 612 10.98 25.89 5.05
N LEU A 613 10.73 24.61 4.76
CA LEU A 613 10.63 24.08 3.41
C LEU A 613 9.17 23.96 2.99
N VAL A 614 8.84 24.56 1.84
CA VAL A 614 7.50 24.51 1.25
C VAL A 614 7.59 24.11 -0.22
N HIS A 615 6.51 23.62 -0.83
CA HIS A 615 6.53 23.16 -2.23
C HIS A 615 5.92 24.16 -3.22
N THR A 616 5.22 25.21 -2.76
CA THR A 616 4.68 26.29 -3.62
C THR A 616 5.08 27.68 -3.15
N GLN A 617 5.10 28.64 -4.09
CA GLN A 617 5.29 30.06 -3.77
C GLN A 617 4.14 30.64 -2.91
N ALA A 618 2.92 30.10 -3.03
CA ALA A 618 1.79 30.54 -2.22
C ALA A 618 1.99 30.19 -0.74
N LEU A 619 2.43 28.97 -0.44
CA LEU A 619 2.80 28.57 0.93
C LEU A 619 3.95 29.40 1.48
N LEU A 620 4.95 29.73 0.64
CA LEU A 620 6.07 30.56 1.05
C LEU A 620 5.57 31.91 1.59
N SER A 621 4.72 32.59 0.82
CA SER A 621 4.13 33.87 1.22
C SER A 621 3.29 33.74 2.50
N GLN A 622 2.50 32.66 2.64
CA GLN A 622 1.70 32.39 3.84
C GLN A 622 2.57 32.19 5.08
N TRP A 623 3.64 31.42 4.97
CA TRP A 623 4.59 31.20 6.05
C TRP A 623 5.28 32.49 6.48
N LYS A 624 5.72 33.33 5.53
CA LYS A 624 6.30 34.65 5.86
C LYS A 624 5.33 35.53 6.64
N LEU A 625 4.06 35.59 6.21
CA LEU A 625 3.04 36.37 6.90
C LEU A 625 2.75 35.80 8.30
N ALA A 626 2.64 34.48 8.42
CA ALA A 626 2.41 33.82 9.70
C ALA A 626 3.59 34.03 10.67
N LEU A 627 4.83 33.90 10.20
CA LEU A 627 6.04 34.17 10.99
C LEU A 627 6.07 35.63 11.46
N ALA A 628 5.82 36.59 10.56
CA ALA A 628 5.78 38.02 10.92
C ALA A 628 4.69 38.36 11.94
N ARG A 629 3.57 37.62 11.94
CA ARG A 629 2.45 37.81 12.87
C ARG A 629 2.70 37.20 14.25
N PHE A 630 3.19 35.96 14.27
CA PHE A 630 3.25 35.13 15.47
C PHE A 630 4.66 35.04 16.10
N LEU A 631 5.69 35.64 15.49
CA LEU A 631 7.01 35.77 16.08
C LEU A 631 7.41 37.23 16.21
N VAL A 632 7.95 37.56 17.37
CA VAL A 632 8.57 38.86 17.65
C VAL A 632 9.91 38.66 18.33
N ALA A 633 10.79 39.65 18.21
CA ALA A 633 12.05 39.66 18.95
C ALA A 633 11.77 39.65 20.46
N ALA A 634 12.49 38.81 21.21
CA ALA A 634 12.25 38.63 22.64
C ALA A 634 12.49 39.91 23.46
N GLU A 635 13.52 40.69 23.09
CA GLU A 635 13.93 41.90 23.81
C GLU A 635 13.10 43.13 23.44
N SER A 636 12.91 43.39 22.15
CA SER A 636 12.28 44.62 21.65
C SER A 636 10.79 44.48 21.31
N GLY A 637 10.28 43.25 21.17
CA GLY A 637 8.94 42.99 20.66
C GLY A 637 8.75 43.35 19.17
N ALA A 638 9.82 43.73 18.46
CA ALA A 638 9.76 44.08 17.05
C ALA A 638 9.55 42.86 16.14
N SER A 639 9.09 43.09 14.92
CA SER A 639 8.95 42.05 13.89
C SER A 639 10.31 41.42 13.56
N VAL A 640 10.34 40.09 13.45
CA VAL A 640 11.55 39.35 13.06
C VAL A 640 11.72 39.39 11.54
N GLU A 641 12.94 39.64 11.07
CA GLU A 641 13.26 39.57 9.65
C GLU A 641 13.24 38.12 9.15
N VAL A 642 12.48 37.85 8.09
CA VAL A 642 12.33 36.52 7.49
C VAL A 642 12.88 36.53 6.07
N GLY A 643 13.95 35.77 5.84
CA GLY A 643 14.53 35.61 4.50
C GLY A 643 13.76 34.62 3.63
N GLN A 644 14.08 34.62 2.34
CA GLN A 644 13.31 33.91 1.32
C GLN A 644 14.21 33.32 0.23
N LEU A 645 13.94 32.07 -0.15
CA LEU A 645 14.44 31.49 -1.39
C LEU A 645 13.28 30.92 -2.22
N GLY A 646 12.93 31.62 -3.30
CA GLY A 646 11.83 31.21 -4.17
C GLY A 646 11.27 32.38 -4.98
N GLY A 647 10.67 32.07 -6.13
CA GLY A 647 10.00 33.07 -6.96
C GLY A 647 10.97 34.01 -7.69
N GLY A 648 12.22 33.58 -7.89
CA GLY A 648 13.30 34.39 -8.46
C GLY A 648 14.01 35.30 -7.45
N VAL A 649 13.65 35.21 -6.16
CA VAL A 649 14.29 35.98 -5.07
C VAL A 649 15.14 35.05 -4.21
N ASN A 650 16.35 35.48 -3.90
CA ASN A 650 17.20 34.90 -2.87
C ASN A 650 17.62 36.01 -1.89
N SER A 651 17.00 36.00 -0.72
CA SER A 651 17.27 36.92 0.39
C SER A 651 17.45 36.14 1.70
N LEU A 652 18.04 34.94 1.62
CA LEU A 652 18.28 34.11 2.79
C LEU A 652 19.22 34.81 3.77
N ASN A 653 18.87 34.82 5.05
CA ASN A 653 19.66 35.48 6.10
C ASN A 653 20.38 34.49 7.04
N GLY A 654 20.13 33.19 6.90
CA GLY A 654 20.75 32.12 7.70
C GLY A 654 20.26 32.09 9.15
N ARG A 655 19.15 32.77 9.44
CA ARG A 655 18.54 32.86 10.77
C ARG A 655 17.14 32.29 10.75
N LEU A 656 16.22 32.94 10.04
CA LEU A 656 14.84 32.49 9.93
C LEU A 656 14.40 32.66 8.48
N ASP A 657 14.30 31.55 7.78
CA ASP A 657 14.20 31.54 6.33
C ASP A 657 13.09 30.61 5.85
N VAL A 658 12.45 30.99 4.74
CA VAL A 658 11.45 30.15 4.05
C VAL A 658 11.92 29.89 2.62
N ALA A 659 12.02 28.62 2.24
CA ALA A 659 12.51 28.21 0.93
C ALA A 659 11.55 27.26 0.21
N THR A 660 11.40 27.45 -1.11
CA THR A 660 10.72 26.46 -1.93
C THR A 660 11.66 25.32 -2.31
N VAL A 661 11.24 24.06 -2.17
CA VAL A 661 12.13 22.92 -2.43
C VAL A 661 12.64 22.87 -3.88
N GLN A 662 11.85 23.34 -4.84
CA GLN A 662 12.29 23.44 -6.24
C GLN A 662 13.53 24.33 -6.42
N SER A 663 13.64 25.40 -5.63
CA SER A 663 14.81 26.29 -5.67
C SER A 663 16.02 25.72 -4.95
N LEU A 664 15.81 24.75 -4.05
CA LEU A 664 16.88 24.04 -3.34
C LEU A 664 17.49 22.90 -4.16
N GLY A 665 16.71 22.29 -5.05
CA GLY A 665 17.16 21.18 -5.90
C GLY A 665 18.07 21.57 -7.06
N ASN A 666 18.55 22.82 -7.13
CA ASN A 666 19.60 23.20 -8.06
C ASN A 666 20.95 22.71 -7.48
N GLU A 667 21.62 21.78 -8.16
CA GLU A 667 22.86 21.14 -7.71
C GLU A 667 23.93 22.16 -7.29
N ASP A 668 24.01 23.30 -8.00
CA ASP A 668 24.93 24.39 -7.68
C ASP A 668 24.66 25.02 -6.30
N PHE A 669 23.40 25.16 -5.90
CA PHE A 669 23.02 25.78 -4.62
C PHE A 669 23.23 24.82 -3.45
N ALA A 670 22.92 23.54 -3.63
CA ALA A 670 23.13 22.51 -2.63
C ALA A 670 24.63 22.25 -2.39
N HIS A 671 25.44 22.21 -3.46
CA HIS A 671 26.90 22.05 -3.35
C HIS A 671 27.62 23.27 -2.78
N ALA A 672 27.09 24.48 -2.97
CA ALA A 672 27.64 25.71 -2.39
C ALA A 672 27.33 25.90 -0.89
N GLY A 673 26.68 24.93 -0.23
CA GLY A 673 26.41 24.98 1.22
C GLY A 673 25.22 25.86 1.62
N GLY A 674 24.35 26.25 0.67
CA GLY A 674 23.20 27.15 0.91
C GLY A 674 22.09 26.61 1.82
N VAL A 675 22.21 25.36 2.28
CA VAL A 675 21.25 24.66 3.15
C VAL A 675 21.83 24.24 4.50
N ARG A 676 23.05 24.69 4.84
CA ARG A 676 23.73 24.40 6.11
C ARG A 676 23.58 25.56 7.11
N GLY A 677 23.84 25.31 8.39
CA GLY A 677 23.86 26.36 9.43
C GLY A 677 22.52 26.58 10.16
N TYR A 678 21.48 25.83 9.80
CA TYR A 678 20.18 25.85 10.48
C TYR A 678 20.13 24.79 11.58
N GLY A 679 19.60 25.12 12.75
CA GLY A 679 19.39 24.18 13.85
C GLY A 679 18.06 23.41 13.76
N VAL A 680 17.10 24.00 13.04
CA VAL A 680 15.74 23.47 12.87
C VAL A 680 15.35 23.51 11.40
N VAL A 681 14.84 22.41 10.87
CA VAL A 681 14.20 22.33 9.56
C VAL A 681 12.75 21.90 9.74
N VAL A 682 11.82 22.64 9.16
CA VAL A 682 10.40 22.30 9.14
C VAL A 682 9.97 22.06 7.70
N VAL A 683 9.50 20.86 7.39
CA VAL A 683 9.00 20.49 6.07
C VAL A 683 7.48 20.57 6.09
N ASP A 684 6.92 21.62 5.50
CA ASP A 684 5.48 21.76 5.36
C ASP A 684 4.96 20.91 4.21
N GLU A 685 3.78 20.34 4.40
CA GLU A 685 3.24 19.28 3.55
C GLU A 685 4.28 18.19 3.25
N CYS A 686 4.94 17.69 4.32
CA CYS A 686 5.98 16.66 4.27
C CYS A 686 5.53 15.35 3.61
N HIS A 687 4.24 15.20 3.32
CA HIS A 687 3.77 14.15 2.44
C HIS A 687 4.48 14.20 1.07
N HIS A 688 5.06 15.32 0.62
CA HIS A 688 5.87 15.39 -0.61
C HIS A 688 7.30 14.87 -0.52
N VAL A 689 7.84 14.63 0.68
CA VAL A 689 9.22 14.16 0.92
C VAL A 689 9.67 13.01 0.01
N PRO A 690 8.83 12.02 -0.35
CA PRO A 690 9.25 10.93 -1.24
C PRO A 690 9.71 11.34 -2.65
N ALA A 691 9.51 12.60 -3.06
CA ALA A 691 10.09 13.08 -4.31
C ALA A 691 11.62 13.12 -4.20
N LEU A 692 12.30 12.59 -5.22
CA LEU A 692 13.76 12.42 -5.21
C LEU A 692 14.53 13.71 -4.82
N THR A 693 14.12 14.86 -5.38
CA THR A 693 14.76 16.15 -5.11
C THR A 693 14.60 16.61 -3.66
N ILE A 694 13.45 16.33 -3.02
CA ILE A 694 13.22 16.67 -1.61
C ILE A 694 14.05 15.75 -0.71
N ALA A 695 13.99 14.44 -0.97
CA ALA A 695 14.77 13.45 -0.22
C ALA A 695 16.28 13.72 -0.28
N GLN A 696 16.80 14.07 -1.46
CA GLN A 696 18.20 14.47 -1.64
C GLN A 696 18.54 15.75 -0.88
N ALA A 697 17.70 16.79 -0.96
CA ALA A 697 17.92 18.03 -0.22
C ALA A 697 17.93 17.81 1.30
N LEU A 698 17.03 16.97 1.83
CA LEU A 698 17.00 16.65 3.26
C LEU A 698 18.22 15.83 3.71
N SER A 699 18.78 15.02 2.81
CA SER A 699 19.96 14.20 3.09
C SER A 699 21.25 15.02 3.11
N THR A 700 21.26 16.26 2.61
CA THR A 700 22.42 17.16 2.67
C THR A 700 22.36 18.17 3.82
N MET A 701 21.21 18.30 4.49
CA MET A 701 20.99 19.20 5.62
C MET A 701 21.49 18.59 6.93
N ASP A 702 22.41 19.28 7.61
CA ASP A 702 23.04 18.87 8.87
C ASP A 702 22.28 19.30 10.13
N ALA A 703 21.13 19.98 9.98
CA ALA A 703 20.33 20.49 11.10
C ALA A 703 20.01 19.42 12.16
N ARG A 704 20.19 19.75 13.44
CA ARG A 704 19.90 18.83 14.55
C ARG A 704 18.46 18.37 14.56
N ARG A 705 17.52 19.26 14.25
CA ARG A 705 16.09 18.99 14.33
C ARG A 705 15.39 19.06 12.98
N ILE A 706 14.68 17.99 12.61
CA ILE A 706 13.84 17.95 11.41
C ILE A 706 12.41 17.56 11.77
N TYR A 707 11.46 18.41 11.42
CA TYR A 707 10.04 18.16 11.63
C TYR A 707 9.25 18.15 10.33
N GLY A 708 8.30 17.22 10.21
CA GLY A 708 7.36 17.16 9.10
C GLY A 708 5.95 17.57 9.52
N LEU A 709 5.29 18.41 8.74
CA LEU A 709 3.89 18.78 8.94
C LEU A 709 3.04 18.21 7.81
N THR A 710 1.96 17.51 8.10
CA THR A 710 1.03 17.06 7.05
C THR A 710 -0.36 16.79 7.61
N ALA A 711 -1.39 16.87 6.76
CA ALA A 711 -2.71 16.35 7.10
C ALA A 711 -2.80 14.82 6.96
N THR A 712 -2.02 14.23 6.04
CA THR A 712 -2.13 12.83 5.67
C THR A 712 -0.74 12.23 5.46
N PRO A 713 -0.15 11.57 6.48
CA PRO A 713 1.15 10.93 6.30
C PRO A 713 1.08 9.73 5.35
N ILE A 714 -0.12 9.16 5.13
CA ILE A 714 -0.35 8.04 4.20
C ILE A 714 -0.49 8.57 2.77
N ARG A 715 0.27 8.02 1.83
CA ARG A 715 0.20 8.35 0.41
C ARG A 715 -0.48 7.24 -0.41
N LYS A 716 -1.05 7.62 -1.56
CA LYS A 716 -1.65 6.68 -2.52
C LYS A 716 -0.63 5.77 -3.19
N ASP A 717 0.59 6.26 -3.38
CA ASP A 717 1.68 5.52 -4.04
C ASP A 717 2.45 4.59 -3.09
N GLY A 718 2.13 4.61 -1.79
CA GLY A 718 2.76 3.77 -0.77
C GLY A 718 4.19 4.19 -0.41
N LEU A 719 4.64 5.38 -0.82
CA LEU A 719 6.01 5.87 -0.57
C LEU A 719 6.18 6.61 0.77
N GLN A 720 5.18 6.59 1.65
CA GLN A 720 5.25 7.23 2.96
C GLN A 720 6.42 6.81 3.87
N PRO A 721 7.04 5.60 3.77
CA PRO A 721 8.21 5.27 4.58
C PRO A 721 9.35 6.29 4.47
N LEU A 722 9.53 6.91 3.30
CA LEU A 722 10.55 7.96 3.10
C LEU A 722 10.30 9.20 3.97
N ILE A 723 9.04 9.52 4.27
CA ILE A 723 8.70 10.63 5.17
C ILE A 723 9.28 10.33 6.57
N PHE A 724 9.06 9.12 7.08
CA PHE A 724 9.51 8.72 8.41
C PHE A 724 11.02 8.51 8.48
N MET A 725 11.63 8.04 7.39
CA MET A 725 13.08 7.91 7.27
C MET A 725 13.79 9.27 7.39
N HIS A 726 13.24 10.33 6.81
CA HIS A 726 13.86 11.67 6.86
C HIS A 726 13.42 12.52 8.05
N CYS A 727 12.12 12.55 8.36
CA CYS A 727 11.57 13.40 9.41
C CYS A 727 11.40 12.70 10.76
N GLY A 728 11.48 11.36 10.82
CA GLY A 728 11.16 10.59 12.03
C GLY A 728 9.68 10.14 12.10
N PRO A 729 9.31 9.35 13.13
CA PRO A 729 7.96 8.79 13.25
C PRO A 729 6.90 9.87 13.55
N VAL A 730 5.62 9.51 13.42
CA VAL A 730 4.51 10.39 13.82
C VAL A 730 4.54 10.57 15.34
N ARG A 731 4.78 11.80 15.80
CA ARG A 731 4.82 12.16 17.25
C ARG A 731 3.48 12.63 17.77
N TYR A 732 2.68 13.23 16.90
CA TYR A 732 1.34 13.70 17.23
C TYR A 732 0.38 13.47 16.07
N ARG A 733 -0.82 12.94 16.38
CA ARG A 733 -1.90 12.74 15.41
C ARG A 733 -3.19 13.32 15.98
N ALA A 734 -3.81 14.25 15.25
CA ALA A 734 -5.14 14.77 15.57
C ALA A 734 -6.19 14.15 14.65
N ASP A 735 -7.20 13.48 15.24
CA ASP A 735 -8.32 12.95 14.49
C ASP A 735 -9.32 14.06 14.14
N ALA A 736 -9.76 14.10 12.88
CA ALA A 736 -10.66 15.14 12.38
C ALA A 736 -12.03 15.19 13.11
N ARG A 737 -12.40 14.10 13.80
CA ARG A 737 -13.62 14.00 14.61
C ARG A 737 -13.53 14.79 15.92
N ASP A 738 -12.33 14.94 16.49
CA ASP A 738 -12.13 15.69 17.74
C ASP A 738 -12.28 17.21 17.51
N LEU A 739 -12.06 17.67 16.27
CA LEU A 739 -12.28 19.06 15.84
C LEU A 739 -13.76 19.42 15.60
N VAL A 740 -14.67 18.43 15.51
CA VAL A 740 -16.12 18.66 15.27
C VAL A 740 -16.83 19.14 16.54
N ALA A 741 -16.22 18.96 17.72
CA ALA A 741 -16.75 19.43 18.99
C ALA A 741 -16.86 20.97 19.10
N GLN A 742 -16.42 21.73 18.09
CA GLN A 742 -16.39 23.19 18.06
C GLN A 742 -17.56 23.87 17.32
N GLY A 743 -18.65 23.13 16.99
CA GLY A 743 -19.96 23.75 16.74
C GLY A 743 -20.32 24.15 15.30
N THR A 744 -19.46 23.95 14.28
CA THR A 744 -19.83 24.18 12.87
C THR A 744 -20.51 22.95 12.27
N VAL A 745 -21.75 23.11 11.79
CA VAL A 745 -22.46 22.04 11.06
C VAL A 745 -21.79 21.81 9.70
N ARG A 746 -21.54 20.54 9.35
CA ARG A 746 -20.86 20.14 8.10
C ARG A 746 -21.79 19.27 7.26
N LEU A 747 -22.28 19.80 6.15
CA LEU A 747 -23.31 19.19 5.32
C LEU A 747 -22.77 18.69 3.98
N ILE A 748 -23.28 17.55 3.52
CA ILE A 748 -23.10 17.01 2.18
C ILE A 748 -24.44 16.90 1.50
N LEU A 749 -24.49 17.42 0.28
CA LEU A 749 -25.64 17.40 -0.61
C LEU A 749 -25.26 16.57 -1.85
N PRO A 750 -25.61 15.28 -1.88
CA PRO A 750 -25.39 14.48 -3.08
C PRO A 750 -26.36 14.92 -4.18
N ARG A 751 -25.84 15.11 -5.40
CA ARG A 751 -26.61 15.47 -6.60
C ARG A 751 -26.48 14.37 -7.62
N VAL A 752 -27.47 13.49 -7.70
CA VAL A 752 -27.49 12.42 -8.71
C VAL A 752 -27.62 13.05 -10.09
N THR A 753 -26.74 12.67 -11.01
CA THR A 753 -26.72 13.16 -12.38
C THR A 753 -27.27 12.11 -13.34
N ARG A 754 -27.69 12.57 -14.53
CA ARG A 754 -28.10 11.70 -15.64
C ARG A 754 -26.97 11.37 -16.60
N PHE A 755 -25.74 11.77 -16.25
CA PHE A 755 -24.56 11.52 -17.05
C PHE A 755 -24.37 10.03 -17.26
N LYS A 756 -24.37 9.60 -18.51
CA LYS A 756 -24.34 8.21 -18.92
C LYS A 756 -23.52 8.04 -20.18
N LYS A 757 -23.18 6.79 -20.46
CA LYS A 757 -22.44 6.44 -21.65
C LYS A 757 -23.19 6.82 -22.94
N PRO A 758 -22.52 7.46 -23.91
CA PRO A 758 -23.07 7.61 -25.26
C PRO A 758 -23.32 6.25 -25.91
N LEU A 759 -24.45 6.09 -26.59
CA LEU A 759 -24.83 4.82 -27.26
C LEU A 759 -23.86 4.44 -28.40
N THR A 760 -23.04 5.37 -28.87
CA THR A 760 -22.13 5.24 -30.01
C THR A 760 -20.76 4.66 -29.65
N VAL A 761 -20.47 4.43 -28.36
CA VAL A 761 -19.15 3.99 -27.89
C VAL A 761 -19.26 2.56 -27.34
N ASP A 762 -18.31 1.68 -27.65
CA ASP A 762 -18.22 0.33 -27.09
C ASP A 762 -17.72 0.32 -25.63
N ASP A 763 -18.10 -0.68 -24.83
CA ASP A 763 -17.78 -0.72 -23.37
C ASP A 763 -16.26 -0.75 -23.11
N GLU A 764 -15.51 -1.41 -23.98
CA GLU A 764 -14.05 -1.52 -23.87
C GLU A 764 -13.32 -0.24 -24.32
N ALA A 765 -14.01 0.66 -25.04
CA ALA A 765 -13.45 1.89 -25.59
C ALA A 765 -13.67 3.13 -24.69
N TRP A 766 -14.62 3.10 -23.76
CA TRP A 766 -14.96 4.24 -22.90
C TRP A 766 -14.02 4.37 -21.69
N SER A 767 -12.76 4.74 -21.98
CA SER A 767 -11.72 4.91 -20.96
C SER A 767 -12.03 6.06 -19.98
N LEU A 768 -11.39 6.06 -18.80
CA LEU A 768 -11.56 7.14 -17.80
C LEU A 768 -11.22 8.53 -18.37
N ALA A 769 -10.25 8.62 -19.27
CA ALA A 769 -9.89 9.87 -19.92
C ALA A 769 -11.01 10.40 -20.83
N GLN A 770 -11.70 9.49 -21.54
CA GLN A 770 -12.86 9.80 -22.38
C GLN A 770 -14.06 10.19 -21.52
N ILE A 771 -14.36 9.42 -20.47
CA ILE A 771 -15.41 9.74 -19.49
C ILE A 771 -15.25 11.17 -18.96
N TYR A 772 -14.01 11.56 -18.61
CA TYR A 772 -13.73 12.91 -18.13
C TYR A 772 -13.83 13.98 -19.20
N HIS A 773 -13.66 13.66 -20.48
CA HIS A 773 -13.87 14.62 -21.56
C HIS A 773 -15.37 14.81 -21.80
N ASP A 774 -16.12 13.73 -21.97
CA ASP A 774 -17.57 13.76 -22.18
C ASP A 774 -18.31 14.46 -21.02
N MET A 775 -17.83 14.28 -19.78
CA MET A 775 -18.39 14.96 -18.60
C MET A 775 -18.23 16.49 -18.63
N VAL A 776 -17.17 17.00 -19.26
CA VAL A 776 -16.95 18.45 -19.40
C VAL A 776 -17.92 19.05 -20.41
N GLU A 777 -18.28 18.29 -21.44
CA GLU A 777 -19.19 18.70 -22.51
C GLU A 777 -20.68 18.45 -22.17
N ASP A 778 -20.98 17.76 -21.07
CA ASP A 778 -22.36 17.48 -20.66
C ASP A 778 -23.08 18.76 -20.18
N GLU A 779 -23.91 19.32 -21.07
CA GLU A 779 -24.64 20.56 -20.79
C GLU A 779 -25.66 20.43 -19.66
N GLU A 780 -26.34 19.29 -19.50
CA GLU A 780 -27.35 19.09 -18.45
C GLU A 780 -26.69 19.13 -17.07
N ARG A 781 -25.57 18.43 -16.94
CA ARG A 781 -24.74 18.39 -15.73
C ARG A 781 -24.13 19.76 -15.43
N ASN A 782 -23.66 20.49 -16.44
CA ASN A 782 -23.13 21.84 -16.27
C ASN A 782 -24.21 22.83 -15.82
N ARG A 783 -25.42 22.75 -16.38
CA ARG A 783 -26.57 23.55 -15.94
C ARG A 783 -26.93 23.27 -14.48
N LEU A 784 -26.90 21.99 -14.06
CA LEU A 784 -27.13 21.60 -12.66
C LEU A 784 -26.10 22.23 -11.72
N ILE A 785 -24.81 22.16 -12.08
CA ILE A 785 -23.72 22.74 -11.27
C ILE A 785 -23.89 24.26 -11.12
N VAL A 786 -24.18 24.94 -12.22
CA VAL A 786 -24.39 26.39 -12.24
C VAL A 786 -25.62 26.78 -11.42
N ALA A 787 -26.72 26.04 -11.54
CA ALA A 787 -27.93 26.29 -10.74
C ALA A 787 -27.67 26.16 -9.24
N ASP A 788 -26.92 25.14 -8.81
CA ASP A 788 -26.55 24.97 -7.40
C ASP A 788 -25.59 26.04 -6.90
N ALA A 789 -24.65 26.49 -7.74
CA ALA A 789 -23.77 27.63 -7.41
C ALA A 789 -24.56 28.94 -7.26
N MET A 790 -25.50 29.19 -8.17
CA MET A 790 -26.41 30.34 -8.13
C MET A 790 -27.29 30.34 -6.90
N LYS A 791 -27.82 29.17 -6.52
CA LYS A 791 -28.57 28.99 -5.28
C LYS A 791 -27.72 29.34 -4.05
N ALA A 792 -26.50 28.83 -3.98
CA ALA A 792 -25.58 29.14 -2.89
C ALA A 792 -25.27 30.65 -2.81
N LEU A 793 -25.02 31.30 -3.95
CA LEU A 793 -24.83 32.76 -4.01
C LEU A 793 -26.07 33.52 -3.49
N GLY A 794 -27.27 33.11 -3.89
CA GLY A 794 -28.52 33.71 -3.41
C GLY A 794 -28.77 33.54 -1.90
N GLU A 795 -28.18 32.51 -1.29
CA GLU A 795 -28.16 32.29 0.17
C GLU A 795 -27.06 33.10 0.89
N GLY A 796 -26.33 33.95 0.16
CA GLY A 796 -25.23 34.77 0.70
C GLY A 796 -23.94 33.99 0.94
N ARG A 797 -23.81 32.79 0.36
CA ARG A 797 -22.67 31.89 0.55
C ARG A 797 -21.53 32.23 -0.41
N SER A 798 -20.32 31.79 -0.10
CA SER A 798 -19.12 31.96 -0.95
C SER A 798 -18.69 30.61 -1.58
N PRO A 799 -19.25 30.23 -2.75
CA PRO A 799 -18.99 28.94 -3.38
C PRO A 799 -17.62 28.84 -4.07
N LEU A 800 -17.02 27.67 -3.93
CA LEU A 800 -15.86 27.19 -4.68
C LEU A 800 -16.28 26.00 -5.54
N ILE A 801 -16.12 26.10 -6.85
CA ILE A 801 -16.34 25.01 -7.81
C ILE A 801 -15.00 24.38 -8.17
N LEU A 802 -14.84 23.10 -7.86
CA LEU A 802 -13.62 22.34 -8.16
C LEU A 802 -13.81 21.37 -9.32
N THR A 803 -12.96 21.51 -10.33
CA THR A 803 -12.85 20.61 -11.47
C THR A 803 -11.39 20.17 -11.70
N GLN A 804 -11.13 19.22 -12.60
CA GLN A 804 -9.77 18.78 -12.94
C GLN A 804 -9.28 19.30 -14.30
N ARG A 805 -10.16 19.88 -15.11
CA ARG A 805 -9.83 20.32 -16.48
C ARG A 805 -10.00 21.83 -16.63
N THR A 806 -8.99 22.47 -17.22
CA THR A 806 -8.99 23.91 -17.52
C THR A 806 -10.15 24.33 -18.43
N GLU A 807 -10.49 23.49 -19.41
CA GLU A 807 -11.64 23.71 -20.29
C GLU A 807 -12.97 23.82 -19.53
N HIS A 808 -13.17 22.94 -18.55
CA HIS A 808 -14.37 22.94 -17.73
C HIS A 808 -14.48 24.19 -16.85
N VAL A 809 -13.34 24.71 -16.35
CA VAL A 809 -13.31 26.00 -15.63
C VAL A 809 -13.90 27.10 -16.50
N ARG A 810 -13.46 27.20 -17.76
CA ARG A 810 -13.92 28.23 -18.71
C ARG A 810 -15.41 28.10 -19.01
N ILE A 811 -15.91 26.88 -19.23
CA ILE A 811 -17.32 26.61 -19.52
C ILE A 811 -18.19 27.06 -18.33
N LEU A 812 -17.89 26.58 -17.11
CA LEU A 812 -18.68 26.91 -15.93
C LEU A 812 -18.59 28.40 -15.58
N ALA A 813 -17.40 29.00 -15.68
CA ALA A 813 -17.22 30.43 -15.45
C ALA A 813 -17.99 31.29 -16.47
N GLY A 814 -17.99 30.90 -17.74
CA GLY A 814 -18.79 31.54 -18.79
C GLY A 814 -20.29 31.47 -18.49
N MET A 815 -20.79 30.30 -18.11
CA MET A 815 -22.19 30.12 -17.72
C MET A 815 -22.58 30.96 -16.49
N LEU A 816 -21.71 31.03 -15.48
CA LEU A 816 -21.94 31.85 -14.28
C LEU A 816 -21.97 33.34 -14.61
N ARG A 817 -21.07 33.84 -15.47
CA ARG A 817 -21.05 35.27 -15.85
C ARG A 817 -22.32 35.72 -16.57
N MET A 818 -23.02 34.81 -17.26
CA MET A 818 -24.28 35.14 -17.93
C MET A 818 -25.46 35.26 -16.96
N GLY A 819 -25.38 34.65 -15.77
CA GLY A 819 -26.52 34.55 -14.85
C GLY A 819 -26.28 35.12 -13.44
N ALA A 820 -25.04 35.34 -13.02
CA ALA A 820 -24.69 35.74 -11.67
C ALA A 820 -24.42 37.25 -11.56
N GLU A 821 -25.12 37.92 -10.64
CA GLU A 821 -24.72 39.23 -10.10
C GLU A 821 -23.59 39.06 -9.05
N ALA A 822 -22.57 38.27 -9.40
CA ALA A 822 -21.45 37.95 -8.52
C ALA A 822 -20.13 37.99 -9.29
N LYS A 823 -19.04 38.28 -8.58
CA LYS A 823 -17.72 38.22 -9.18
C LYS A 823 -17.32 36.77 -9.43
N VAL A 824 -17.02 36.42 -10.68
CA VAL A 824 -16.57 35.08 -11.08
C VAL A 824 -15.05 35.07 -11.23
N ILE A 825 -14.36 34.38 -10.31
CA ILE A 825 -12.89 34.27 -10.29
C ILE A 825 -12.46 32.91 -10.83
N GLU A 826 -11.58 32.91 -11.84
CA GLU A 826 -11.00 31.69 -12.42
C GLU A 826 -9.60 31.44 -11.89
N LEU A 827 -9.33 30.22 -11.39
CA LEU A 827 -8.01 29.82 -10.86
C LEU A 827 -7.52 28.51 -11.48
N VAL A 828 -6.57 28.61 -12.40
CA VAL A 828 -6.08 27.46 -13.18
C VAL A 828 -4.61 27.16 -12.88
N GLY A 829 -4.33 25.89 -12.53
CA GLY A 829 -3.00 25.42 -12.15
C GLY A 829 -1.97 25.46 -13.27
N SER A 830 -2.39 25.27 -14.52
CA SER A 830 -1.51 25.24 -15.70
C SER A 830 -1.09 26.61 -16.22
N GLU A 831 -1.61 27.70 -15.65
CA GLU A 831 -1.32 29.06 -16.13
C GLU A 831 0.05 29.59 -15.72
N THR A 832 0.52 30.60 -16.46
CA THR A 832 1.80 31.26 -16.19
C THR A 832 1.79 32.00 -14.85
N ALA A 833 2.97 32.19 -14.25
CA ALA A 833 3.11 32.94 -13.00
C ALA A 833 2.62 34.40 -13.08
N LYS A 834 2.56 34.99 -14.28
CA LYS A 834 1.98 36.33 -14.49
C LYS A 834 0.46 36.28 -14.35
N THR A 835 -0.19 35.35 -15.04
CA THR A 835 -1.65 35.18 -15.00
C THR A 835 -2.13 34.83 -13.59
N LYS A 836 -1.45 33.89 -12.91
CA LYS A 836 -1.77 33.53 -11.52
C LYS A 836 -1.69 34.71 -10.55
N ARG A 837 -0.68 35.58 -10.71
CA ARG A 837 -0.57 36.83 -9.92
C ARG A 837 -1.73 37.79 -10.22
N GLY A 838 -2.14 37.89 -11.48
CA GLY A 838 -3.32 38.66 -11.89
C GLY A 838 -4.60 38.15 -11.22
N SER A 839 -4.91 36.86 -11.32
CA SER A 839 -6.11 36.28 -10.71
C SER A 839 -6.09 36.34 -9.19
N ALA A 840 -4.92 36.22 -8.55
CA ALA A 840 -4.78 36.39 -7.10
C ALA A 840 -5.01 37.84 -6.66
N ALA A 841 -4.53 38.83 -7.44
CA ALA A 841 -4.79 40.23 -7.19
C ALA A 841 -6.28 40.58 -7.39
N GLU A 842 -6.90 40.02 -8.43
CA GLU A 842 -8.35 40.17 -8.66
C GLU A 842 -9.15 39.59 -7.51
N LEU A 843 -8.79 38.39 -7.02
CA LEU A 843 -9.41 37.76 -5.87
C LEU A 843 -9.25 38.61 -4.60
N ALA A 844 -8.05 39.15 -4.35
CA ALA A 844 -7.77 39.99 -3.18
C ALA A 844 -8.48 41.36 -3.24
N ALA A 845 -8.83 41.84 -4.43
CA ALA A 845 -9.56 43.09 -4.61
C ALA A 845 -11.07 42.94 -4.38
N VAL A 846 -11.60 41.72 -4.26
CA VAL A 846 -13.02 41.49 -3.97
C VAL A 846 -13.30 41.83 -2.50
N PRO A 847 -14.23 42.76 -2.20
CA PRO A 847 -14.63 43.05 -0.83
C PRO A 847 -15.15 41.81 -0.10
N ASP A 848 -14.93 41.73 1.21
CA ASP A 848 -15.23 40.54 2.02
C ASP A 848 -16.73 40.20 2.06
N ASP A 849 -17.59 41.21 1.88
CA ASP A 849 -19.05 41.12 1.82
C ASP A 849 -19.62 40.99 0.39
N ALA A 850 -18.82 41.24 -0.65
CA ALA A 850 -19.28 41.19 -2.04
C ALA A 850 -19.56 39.75 -2.51
N PRO A 851 -20.67 39.46 -3.22
CA PRO A 851 -20.95 38.13 -3.77
C PRO A 851 -19.86 37.65 -4.73
N MET A 852 -19.37 36.42 -4.53
CA MET A 852 -18.28 35.86 -5.32
C MET A 852 -18.39 34.35 -5.46
N VAL A 853 -18.03 33.85 -6.65
CA VAL A 853 -17.83 32.42 -6.92
C VAL A 853 -16.43 32.20 -7.49
N VAL A 854 -15.74 31.20 -6.95
CA VAL A 854 -14.41 30.78 -7.42
C VAL A 854 -14.56 29.50 -8.23
N VAL A 855 -14.08 29.48 -9.47
CA VAL A 855 -14.03 28.28 -10.32
C VAL A 855 -12.58 27.90 -10.54
N ALA A 856 -12.19 26.71 -10.08
CA ALA A 856 -10.78 26.37 -9.99
C ALA A 856 -10.46 24.92 -10.35
N THR A 857 -9.24 24.73 -10.84
CA THR A 857 -8.64 23.39 -10.94
C THR A 857 -8.15 22.89 -9.59
N GLY A 858 -8.35 21.61 -9.31
CA GLY A 858 -7.91 20.98 -8.07
C GLY A 858 -6.40 21.11 -7.79
N GLN A 859 -5.56 21.24 -8.82
CA GLN A 859 -4.12 21.49 -8.69
C GLN A 859 -3.80 22.87 -8.09
N TYR A 860 -4.64 23.88 -8.34
CA TYR A 860 -4.42 25.22 -7.82
C TYR A 860 -4.85 25.32 -6.35
N ILE A 861 -5.97 24.68 -5.99
CA ILE A 861 -6.58 24.81 -4.66
C ILE A 861 -6.06 23.78 -3.66
N GLY A 862 -5.53 22.65 -4.14
CA GLY A 862 -5.10 21.55 -3.29
C GLY A 862 -4.15 22.00 -2.18
N GLU A 863 -3.20 22.88 -2.48
CA GLU A 863 -2.12 23.23 -1.57
C GLU A 863 -1.83 24.73 -1.60
N GLY A 864 -1.58 25.33 -0.43
CA GLY A 864 -1.23 26.75 -0.34
C GLY A 864 -2.33 27.75 -0.68
N PHE A 865 -3.58 27.31 -0.91
CA PHE A 865 -4.70 28.23 -1.12
C PHE A 865 -5.40 28.59 0.21
N ASP A 866 -5.53 29.88 0.49
CA ASP A 866 -6.15 30.40 1.70
C ASP A 866 -7.18 31.48 1.39
N LEU A 867 -8.43 31.18 1.72
CA LEU A 867 -9.59 32.07 1.56
C LEU A 867 -10.64 31.68 2.61
N PRO A 868 -10.59 32.28 3.82
CA PRO A 868 -11.41 31.85 4.96
C PRO A 868 -12.93 31.92 4.74
N ARG A 869 -13.40 32.90 3.95
CA ARG A 869 -14.82 33.11 3.64
C ARG A 869 -15.51 31.98 2.87
N LEU A 870 -14.76 31.04 2.28
CA LEU A 870 -15.34 29.89 1.57
C LEU A 870 -16.11 28.98 2.51
N ASP A 871 -17.40 28.76 2.24
CA ASP A 871 -18.31 27.95 3.04
C ASP A 871 -18.98 26.83 2.23
N THR A 872 -18.84 26.85 0.90
CA THR A 872 -19.54 25.93 0.00
C THR A 872 -18.59 25.39 -1.06
N LEU A 873 -18.52 24.07 -1.21
CA LEU A 873 -17.70 23.40 -2.21
C LEU A 873 -18.59 22.61 -3.16
N LEU A 874 -18.45 22.85 -4.46
CA LEU A 874 -19.10 22.09 -5.51
C LEU A 874 -18.04 21.22 -6.20
N LEU A 875 -18.06 19.92 -5.95
CA LEU A 875 -17.12 18.96 -6.54
C LEU A 875 -17.58 18.57 -7.95
N ALA A 876 -17.40 19.48 -8.91
CA ALA A 876 -17.83 19.33 -10.29
C ALA A 876 -17.16 18.15 -11.02
N MET A 877 -16.01 17.65 -10.57
CA MET A 877 -15.43 16.39 -11.08
C MET A 877 -15.12 15.39 -9.96
N PRO A 878 -15.27 14.08 -10.24
CA PRO A 878 -15.10 13.05 -9.24
C PRO A 878 -13.63 12.91 -8.79
N VAL A 879 -13.44 12.85 -7.47
CA VAL A 879 -12.17 12.48 -6.82
C VAL A 879 -12.38 11.25 -5.95
N SER A 880 -11.36 10.43 -5.73
CA SER A 880 -11.52 9.19 -4.96
C SER A 880 -10.48 8.97 -3.86
N TRP A 881 -9.45 9.83 -3.79
CA TRP A 881 -8.40 9.70 -2.79
C TRP A 881 -8.81 10.41 -1.50
N ARG A 882 -8.80 9.69 -0.38
CA ARG A 882 -9.28 10.19 0.93
C ARG A 882 -8.57 11.49 1.34
N GLY A 883 -7.26 11.57 1.15
CA GLY A 883 -6.51 12.77 1.53
C GLY A 883 -6.83 14.01 0.68
N LEU A 884 -7.14 13.86 -0.61
CA LEU A 884 -7.52 14.99 -1.46
C LEU A 884 -8.87 15.56 -1.04
N VAL A 885 -9.81 14.67 -0.72
CA VAL A 885 -11.12 15.05 -0.20
C VAL A 885 -10.96 15.80 1.13
N ALA A 886 -10.11 15.30 2.04
CA ALA A 886 -9.81 15.97 3.30
C ALA A 886 -9.15 17.34 3.09
N GLN A 887 -8.20 17.45 2.16
CA GLN A 887 -7.55 18.71 1.81
C GLN A 887 -8.58 19.73 1.28
N TYR A 888 -9.41 19.36 0.30
CA TYR A 888 -10.43 20.24 -0.27
C TYR A 888 -11.49 20.63 0.74
N ALA A 889 -12.06 19.66 1.45
CA ALA A 889 -13.11 19.90 2.44
C ALA A 889 -12.60 20.77 3.59
N GLY A 890 -11.35 20.58 4.02
CA GLY A 890 -10.77 21.40 5.09
C GLY A 890 -10.47 22.84 4.70
N ARG A 891 -10.47 23.19 3.40
CA ARG A 891 -10.44 24.61 2.98
C ARG A 891 -11.71 25.36 3.43
N LEU A 892 -12.83 24.64 3.61
CA LEU A 892 -14.08 25.18 4.12
C LEU A 892 -14.14 25.28 5.66
N HIS A 893 -13.18 24.72 6.41
CA HIS A 893 -13.29 24.64 7.88
C HIS A 893 -12.63 25.81 8.61
N ARG A 894 -12.16 26.81 7.87
CA ARG A 894 -11.57 28.02 8.45
C ARG A 894 -12.66 28.92 9.01
N GLU A 895 -12.38 29.54 10.15
CA GLU A 895 -13.26 30.52 10.79
C GLU A 895 -13.32 31.81 9.95
N HIS A 896 -14.52 32.37 9.83
CA HIS A 896 -14.76 33.65 9.15
C HIS A 896 -16.05 34.27 9.70
N ALA A 897 -16.10 35.60 9.78
CA ALA A 897 -17.24 36.32 10.34
C ALA A 897 -18.48 36.14 9.44
N GLY A 898 -19.55 35.53 9.99
CA GLY A 898 -20.79 35.24 9.27
C GLY A 898 -20.94 33.78 8.82
N LYS A 899 -19.88 32.97 8.94
CA LYS A 899 -19.92 31.55 8.57
C LYS A 899 -20.58 30.70 9.65
N ARG A 900 -21.67 30.02 9.29
CA ARG A 900 -22.46 29.19 10.22
C ARG A 900 -22.25 27.69 10.03
N ASP A 901 -22.13 27.27 8.77
CA ASP A 901 -21.99 25.88 8.35
C ASP A 901 -21.09 25.76 7.12
N ALA A 902 -20.65 24.54 6.83
CA ALA A 902 -19.87 24.21 5.63
C ALA A 902 -20.62 23.16 4.80
N THR A 903 -20.81 23.43 3.50
CA THR A 903 -21.62 22.58 2.61
C THR A 903 -20.82 22.05 1.43
N ILE A 904 -20.92 20.74 1.15
CA ILE A 904 -20.33 20.12 -0.05
C ILE A 904 -21.44 19.60 -0.96
N TYR A 905 -21.51 20.10 -2.18
CA TYR A 905 -22.28 19.50 -3.29
C TYR A 905 -21.39 18.46 -3.98
N ASP A 906 -21.82 17.20 -3.96
CA ASP A 906 -21.12 16.08 -4.62
C ASP A 906 -21.98 15.52 -5.75
N TYR A 907 -21.52 15.64 -6.99
CA TYR A 907 -22.25 15.18 -8.17
C TYR A 907 -21.99 13.68 -8.38
N VAL A 908 -23.06 12.88 -8.29
CA VAL A 908 -23.03 11.41 -8.26
C VAL A 908 -23.52 10.84 -9.58
N ASP A 909 -22.57 10.37 -10.39
CA ASP A 909 -22.84 9.80 -11.71
C ASP A 909 -23.14 8.28 -11.60
N VAL A 910 -24.36 7.93 -11.17
CA VAL A 910 -24.78 6.56 -10.81
C VAL A 910 -24.84 5.60 -12.01
N HIS A 911 -24.95 6.12 -13.22
CA HIS A 911 -25.00 5.32 -14.46
C HIS A 911 -23.62 4.89 -14.97
N VAL A 912 -22.55 5.29 -14.27
CA VAL A 912 -21.15 4.99 -14.65
C VAL A 912 -20.43 4.29 -13.50
N GLY A 913 -20.35 2.95 -13.56
CA GLY A 913 -19.86 2.13 -12.43
C GLY A 913 -18.43 2.41 -11.95
N VAL A 914 -17.55 3.04 -12.75
CA VAL A 914 -16.25 3.52 -12.24
C VAL A 914 -16.41 4.77 -11.36
N LEU A 915 -17.30 5.69 -11.71
CA LEU A 915 -17.55 6.94 -10.98
C LEU A 915 -18.36 6.69 -9.70
N GLU A 916 -19.31 5.75 -9.75
CA GLU A 916 -20.03 5.25 -8.58
C GLU A 916 -19.06 4.72 -7.51
N ARG A 917 -18.11 3.85 -7.89
CA ARG A 917 -17.07 3.35 -6.98
C ARG A 917 -16.17 4.45 -6.43
N MET A 918 -15.96 5.53 -7.18
CA MET A 918 -15.21 6.69 -6.68
C MET A 918 -16.02 7.44 -5.60
N TYR A 919 -17.33 7.59 -5.80
CA TYR A 919 -18.24 8.20 -4.82
C TYR A 919 -18.34 7.38 -3.52
N GLU A 920 -18.44 6.05 -3.61
CA GLU A 920 -18.41 5.16 -2.44
C GLU A 920 -17.17 5.41 -1.56
N ARG A 921 -16.01 5.68 -2.17
CA ARG A 921 -14.77 6.01 -1.45
C ARG A 921 -14.81 7.40 -0.82
N ARG A 922 -15.48 8.37 -1.46
CA ARG A 922 -15.68 9.73 -0.91
C ARG A 922 -16.58 9.72 0.32
N LEU A 923 -17.67 8.96 0.33
CA LEU A 923 -18.55 8.82 1.50
C LEU A 923 -17.78 8.44 2.79
N LYS A 924 -16.81 7.52 2.67
CA LYS A 924 -15.95 7.16 3.80
C LYS A 924 -15.08 8.33 4.25
N ALA A 925 -14.48 9.06 3.31
CA ALA A 925 -13.65 10.22 3.63
C ALA A 925 -14.48 11.30 4.34
N TYR A 926 -15.67 11.59 3.83
CA TYR A 926 -16.61 12.54 4.42
C TYR A 926 -17.00 12.20 5.87
N SER A 927 -17.34 10.93 6.13
CA SER A 927 -17.68 10.46 7.49
C SER A 927 -16.51 10.60 8.47
N GLN A 928 -15.27 10.40 8.01
CA GLN A 928 -14.08 10.60 8.84
C GLN A 928 -13.83 12.08 9.16
N ILE A 929 -14.15 12.97 8.22
CA ILE A 929 -14.01 14.42 8.35
C ILE A 929 -15.19 15.03 9.14
N GLY A 930 -16.22 14.25 9.45
CA GLY A 930 -17.36 14.67 10.27
C GLY A 930 -18.46 15.40 9.50
N TYR A 931 -18.58 15.17 8.20
CA TYR A 931 -19.73 15.64 7.43
C TYR A 931 -20.93 14.68 7.57
N CYS A 932 -22.14 15.25 7.61
CA CYS A 932 -23.44 14.57 7.55
C CYS A 932 -24.28 15.13 6.38
N THR A 933 -25.48 14.61 6.09
CA THR A 933 -26.39 15.21 5.09
C THR A 933 -27.34 16.19 5.72
N ALA A 934 -27.81 17.14 4.92
CA ALA A 934 -28.95 17.96 5.28
C ALA A 934 -30.22 17.10 5.42
N PRO A 935 -31.05 17.33 6.45
CA PRO A 935 -32.40 16.78 6.51
C PRO A 935 -33.29 17.40 5.43
N ALA A 936 -34.25 16.63 4.92
CA ALA A 936 -35.12 17.05 3.81
C ALA A 936 -36.06 18.22 4.16
N ASP A 937 -36.36 18.43 5.45
CA ASP A 937 -37.44 19.32 5.91
C ASP A 937 -37.01 20.30 7.02
N GLY A 938 -35.71 20.65 7.13
CA GLY A 938 -35.22 21.65 8.09
C GLY A 938 -35.15 21.21 9.57
N GLU A 939 -35.72 20.05 9.93
CA GLU A 939 -35.51 19.44 11.24
C GLU A 939 -34.32 18.47 11.22
N VAL A 940 -33.33 18.73 12.08
CA VAL A 940 -32.24 17.78 12.37
C VAL A 940 -32.84 16.58 13.10
N THR A 941 -33.35 15.59 12.36
CA THR A 941 -33.62 14.27 12.94
C THR A 941 -32.28 13.69 13.35
N GLY A 942 -32.00 13.64 14.65
CA GLY A 942 -30.71 13.30 15.27
C GLY A 942 -30.25 11.84 15.07
N GLY A 943 -30.12 11.40 13.82
CA GLY A 943 -29.51 10.13 13.44
C GLY A 943 -28.27 10.35 12.58
N ASN A 944 -27.30 9.43 12.70
CA ASN A 944 -26.18 9.38 11.75
C ASN A 944 -26.73 9.28 10.32
N VAL A 945 -26.08 9.94 9.37
CA VAL A 945 -26.50 9.93 7.97
C VAL A 945 -25.75 8.86 7.16
N ILE A 946 -24.49 8.68 7.51
CA ILE A 946 -23.62 7.66 6.93
C ILE A 946 -23.49 6.56 7.97
N TYR A 947 -23.89 5.36 7.58
CA TYR A 947 -23.86 4.18 8.40
C TYR A 947 -22.81 3.20 7.88
N ASP A 948 -22.02 2.65 8.77
CA ASP A 948 -21.10 1.55 8.49
C ASP A 948 -21.75 0.19 8.78
N THR A 949 -21.00 -0.88 8.57
CA THR A 949 -21.43 -2.26 8.84
C THR A 949 -21.92 -2.51 10.28
N GLY A 950 -21.45 -1.73 11.25
CA GLY A 950 -21.82 -1.88 12.67
C GLY A 950 -23.02 -1.02 13.09
N THR A 951 -23.33 0.05 12.37
CA THR A 951 -24.33 1.05 12.78
C THR A 951 -25.61 1.04 11.95
N PHE A 952 -25.60 0.51 10.72
CA PHE A 952 -26.76 0.63 9.81
C PHE A 952 -27.98 -0.21 10.22
N ALA A 953 -27.76 -1.37 10.86
CA ALA A 953 -28.81 -2.37 11.04
C ALA A 953 -29.99 -1.87 11.88
N GLY A 954 -29.72 -1.09 12.94
CA GLY A 954 -30.76 -0.54 13.80
C GLY A 954 -31.63 0.49 13.06
N ALA A 955 -30.99 1.47 12.42
CA ALA A 955 -31.68 2.53 11.68
C ALA A 955 -32.46 1.98 10.47
N MET A 956 -31.88 1.05 9.70
CA MET A 956 -32.58 0.46 8.55
C MET A 956 -33.78 -0.39 8.98
N ARG A 957 -33.67 -1.13 10.10
CA ARG A 957 -34.81 -1.89 10.64
C ARG A 957 -35.95 -0.95 11.03
N GLN A 958 -35.63 0.18 11.66
CA GLN A 958 -36.62 1.19 12.02
C GLN A 958 -37.29 1.77 10.78
N ASP A 959 -36.53 2.10 9.73
CA ASP A 959 -37.09 2.60 8.48
C ASP A 959 -37.98 1.58 7.77
N PHE A 960 -37.60 0.30 7.76
CA PHE A 960 -38.46 -0.78 7.23
C PHE A 960 -39.77 -0.89 8.02
N GLN A 961 -39.71 -0.73 9.34
CA GLN A 961 -40.91 -0.74 10.17
C GLN A 961 -41.83 0.45 9.88
N CYS A 962 -41.29 1.60 9.47
CA CYS A 962 -42.05 2.78 9.08
C CYS A 962 -42.60 2.76 7.64
N ALA A 963 -42.16 1.81 6.80
CA ALA A 963 -42.60 1.70 5.41
C ALA A 963 -44.12 1.45 5.29
N ARG A 964 -44.77 2.15 4.36
CA ARG A 964 -46.23 2.13 4.18
C ARG A 964 -46.70 1.56 2.84
N GLU A 965 -45.93 1.75 1.78
CA GLU A 965 -46.32 1.42 0.41
C GLU A 965 -45.39 0.36 -0.20
N SER A 966 -44.09 0.62 -0.19
CA SER A 966 -43.14 -0.24 -0.90
C SER A 966 -41.71 -0.22 -0.35
N ILE A 967 -41.02 -1.34 -0.53
CA ILE A 967 -39.58 -1.48 -0.32
C ILE A 967 -38.96 -2.13 -1.55
N LEU A 968 -37.98 -1.48 -2.18
CA LEU A 968 -37.16 -2.04 -3.25
C LEU A 968 -35.72 -2.19 -2.75
N ILE A 969 -35.22 -3.42 -2.69
CA ILE A 969 -33.83 -3.74 -2.31
C ILE A 969 -33.08 -4.19 -3.55
N VAL A 970 -31.98 -3.51 -3.86
CA VAL A 970 -31.06 -3.89 -4.93
C VAL A 970 -29.76 -4.36 -4.31
N SER A 971 -29.50 -5.67 -4.36
CA SER A 971 -28.33 -6.32 -3.77
C SER A 971 -27.75 -7.36 -4.74
N PRO A 972 -26.66 -7.04 -5.46
CA PRO A 972 -26.05 -7.93 -6.44
C PRO A 972 -25.60 -9.27 -5.86
N PHE A 973 -25.23 -9.29 -4.58
CA PHE A 973 -24.74 -10.47 -3.88
C PHE A 973 -25.67 -10.88 -2.74
N ILE A 974 -25.80 -12.19 -2.54
CA ILE A 974 -26.59 -12.82 -1.46
C ILE A 974 -25.73 -13.81 -0.68
N ARG A 975 -25.89 -13.81 0.65
CA ARG A 975 -25.39 -14.87 1.55
C ARG A 975 -26.50 -15.28 2.53
N ARG A 976 -26.60 -16.58 2.81
CA ARG A 976 -27.67 -17.19 3.62
C ARG A 976 -27.98 -16.47 4.93
N ARG A 977 -27.03 -16.42 5.86
CA ARG A 977 -27.21 -15.76 7.19
C ARG A 977 -27.75 -14.33 7.08
N ARG A 978 -27.33 -13.58 6.05
CA ARG A 978 -27.73 -12.18 5.88
C ARG A 978 -29.11 -12.06 5.23
N ALA A 979 -29.39 -12.89 4.24
CA ALA A 979 -30.74 -13.02 3.68
C ALA A 979 -31.74 -13.41 4.78
N ASP A 980 -31.39 -14.34 5.66
CA ASP A 980 -32.20 -14.74 6.82
C ASP A 980 -32.43 -13.55 7.78
N ALA A 981 -31.36 -12.83 8.16
CA ALA A 981 -31.48 -11.67 9.05
C ALA A 981 -32.35 -10.55 8.47
N VAL A 982 -32.21 -10.25 7.18
CA VAL A 982 -33.03 -9.23 6.50
C VAL A 982 -34.47 -9.71 6.31
N LEU A 983 -34.66 -11.01 6.06
CA LEU A 983 -35.98 -11.62 5.99
C LEU A 983 -36.73 -11.46 7.32
N GLU A 984 -36.08 -11.64 8.47
CA GLU A 984 -36.70 -11.36 9.78
C GLU A 984 -37.14 -9.90 9.93
N TRP A 985 -36.46 -8.95 9.29
CA TRP A 985 -36.86 -7.54 9.33
C TRP A 985 -38.05 -7.26 8.40
N LEU A 986 -38.16 -7.99 7.30
CA LEU A 986 -39.19 -7.81 6.28
C LEU A 986 -40.47 -8.59 6.56
N LYS A 987 -40.43 -9.70 7.30
CA LYS A 987 -41.63 -10.50 7.65
C LYS A 987 -42.77 -9.65 8.23
N PRO A 988 -42.55 -8.78 9.25
CA PRO A 988 -43.60 -7.91 9.76
C PRO A 988 -44.10 -6.93 8.71
N VAL A 989 -43.22 -6.45 7.83
CA VAL A 989 -43.54 -5.46 6.80
C VAL A 989 -44.44 -6.06 5.72
N VAL A 990 -44.09 -7.25 5.21
CA VAL A 990 -44.90 -8.00 4.24
C VAL A 990 -46.26 -8.36 4.84
N SER A 991 -46.33 -8.74 6.12
CA SER A 991 -47.60 -9.06 6.79
C SER A 991 -48.58 -7.88 6.88
N ARG A 992 -48.09 -6.64 6.77
CA ARG A 992 -48.91 -5.42 6.72
C ARG A 992 -49.35 -5.03 5.31
N GLY A 993 -49.01 -5.83 4.29
CA GLY A 993 -49.38 -5.57 2.90
C GLY A 993 -48.46 -4.60 2.16
N VAL A 994 -47.30 -4.25 2.72
CA VAL A 994 -46.28 -3.43 2.02
C VAL A 994 -45.63 -4.27 0.92
N SER A 995 -45.55 -3.73 -0.29
CA SER A 995 -44.94 -4.42 -1.44
C SER A 995 -43.41 -4.47 -1.27
N VAL A 996 -42.82 -5.67 -1.26
CA VAL A 996 -41.37 -5.83 -1.15
C VAL A 996 -40.80 -6.50 -2.41
N GLN A 997 -39.86 -5.83 -3.04
CA GLN A 997 -39.12 -6.34 -4.21
C GLN A 997 -37.62 -6.40 -3.92
N ILE A 998 -36.99 -7.50 -4.32
CA ILE A 998 -35.54 -7.70 -4.26
C ILE A 998 -35.02 -7.93 -5.68
N VAL A 999 -33.97 -7.20 -6.08
CA VAL A 999 -33.23 -7.43 -7.31
C VAL A 999 -31.84 -7.96 -6.98
N THR A 1000 -31.47 -9.12 -7.55
CA THR A 1000 -30.20 -9.79 -7.28
C THR A 1000 -29.65 -10.54 -8.50
N ARG A 1001 -28.42 -11.06 -8.43
CA ARG A 1001 -27.84 -11.87 -9.52
C ARG A 1001 -28.40 -13.30 -9.53
N PRO A 1002 -28.51 -13.94 -10.71
CA PRO A 1002 -28.96 -15.32 -10.79
C PRO A 1002 -27.94 -16.26 -10.11
N PRO A 1003 -28.40 -17.36 -9.45
CA PRO A 1003 -27.53 -18.31 -8.76
C PRO A 1003 -26.38 -18.87 -9.64
N GLY A 1004 -26.60 -19.02 -10.95
CA GLY A 1004 -25.57 -19.47 -11.90
C GLY A 1004 -24.40 -18.50 -12.11
N SER A 1005 -24.48 -17.26 -11.60
CA SER A 1005 -23.36 -16.29 -11.64
C SER A 1005 -22.33 -16.48 -10.52
N TYR A 1006 -22.53 -17.45 -9.63
CA TYR A 1006 -21.65 -17.71 -8.49
C TYR A 1006 -20.76 -18.96 -8.72
N ARG A 1007 -19.76 -19.15 -7.84
CA ARG A 1007 -18.87 -20.33 -7.91
C ARG A 1007 -19.68 -21.62 -7.70
N PRO A 1008 -19.36 -22.74 -8.38
CA PRO A 1008 -20.15 -23.97 -8.34
C PRO A 1008 -20.48 -24.46 -6.92
N GLU A 1009 -19.53 -24.32 -5.99
CA GLU A 1009 -19.64 -24.73 -4.58
C GLU A 1009 -20.78 -24.06 -3.80
N VAL A 1010 -21.21 -22.85 -4.19
CA VAL A 1010 -22.20 -22.05 -3.44
C VAL A 1010 -23.53 -21.86 -4.16
N VAL A 1011 -23.67 -22.35 -5.40
CA VAL A 1011 -24.88 -22.17 -6.22
C VAL A 1011 -26.12 -22.72 -5.53
N GLY A 1012 -26.04 -23.94 -4.98
CA GLY A 1012 -27.17 -24.58 -4.30
C GLY A 1012 -27.68 -23.76 -3.10
N ALA A 1013 -26.76 -23.34 -2.23
CA ALA A 1013 -27.11 -22.53 -1.06
C ALA A 1013 -27.77 -21.18 -1.43
N ILE A 1014 -27.38 -20.57 -2.55
CA ILE A 1014 -27.96 -19.30 -3.02
C ILE A 1014 -29.34 -19.52 -3.64
N ALA A 1015 -29.53 -20.60 -4.40
CA ALA A 1015 -30.83 -20.97 -4.93
C ALA A 1015 -31.85 -21.19 -3.80
N ASP A 1016 -31.46 -21.85 -2.72
CA ASP A 1016 -32.29 -22.04 -1.53
C ASP A 1016 -32.68 -20.70 -0.88
N CYS A 1017 -31.74 -19.76 -0.76
CA CYS A 1017 -32.03 -18.43 -0.21
C CYS A 1017 -33.06 -17.67 -1.05
N VAL A 1018 -32.90 -17.70 -2.38
CA VAL A 1018 -33.84 -17.06 -3.31
C VAL A 1018 -35.23 -17.70 -3.19
N ALA A 1019 -35.30 -19.03 -3.07
CA ALA A 1019 -36.55 -19.75 -2.87
C ALA A 1019 -37.22 -19.37 -1.53
N GLN A 1020 -36.46 -19.22 -0.45
CA GLN A 1020 -36.97 -18.79 0.86
C GLN A 1020 -37.53 -17.37 0.83
N LEU A 1021 -36.85 -16.42 0.18
CA LEU A 1021 -37.34 -15.06 0.01
C LEU A 1021 -38.67 -15.03 -0.75
N ARG A 1022 -38.77 -15.78 -1.86
CA ARG A 1022 -40.02 -15.92 -2.63
C ARG A 1022 -41.15 -16.53 -1.79
N LYS A 1023 -40.85 -17.57 -1.01
CA LYS A 1023 -41.84 -18.22 -0.13
C LYS A 1023 -42.39 -17.28 0.94
N ALA A 1024 -41.62 -16.27 1.34
CA ALA A 1024 -42.06 -15.25 2.30
C ALA A 1024 -42.92 -14.12 1.67
N GLY A 1025 -43.33 -14.23 0.41
CA GLY A 1025 -44.15 -13.23 -0.27
C GLY A 1025 -43.35 -12.05 -0.85
N ILE A 1026 -42.02 -12.17 -0.95
CA ILE A 1026 -41.14 -11.14 -1.51
C ILE A 1026 -40.93 -11.40 -3.01
N ALA A 1027 -41.13 -10.38 -3.84
CA ALA A 1027 -40.87 -10.48 -5.27
C ALA A 1027 -39.36 -10.45 -5.55
N VAL A 1028 -38.77 -11.54 -6.05
CA VAL A 1028 -37.33 -11.61 -6.36
C VAL A 1028 -37.09 -11.63 -7.87
N THR A 1029 -36.46 -10.57 -8.38
CA THR A 1029 -36.04 -10.42 -9.78
C THR A 1029 -34.55 -10.74 -9.93
N GLU A 1030 -34.22 -11.70 -10.78
CA GLU A 1030 -32.84 -12.10 -11.06
C GLU A 1030 -32.32 -11.39 -12.32
N ARG A 1031 -31.15 -10.74 -12.23
CA ARG A 1031 -30.53 -10.03 -13.37
C ARG A 1031 -29.03 -10.26 -13.46
N SER A 1032 -28.58 -10.62 -14.66
CA SER A 1032 -27.16 -10.59 -15.03
C SER A 1032 -26.66 -9.14 -15.12
N ALA A 1033 -25.39 -8.92 -14.76
CA ALA A 1033 -24.71 -7.60 -14.87
C ALA A 1033 -25.25 -6.46 -13.98
N ILE A 1034 -25.95 -6.75 -12.88
CA ILE A 1034 -26.28 -5.74 -11.86
C ILE A 1034 -25.09 -5.47 -10.92
N HIS A 1035 -24.85 -4.19 -10.61
CA HIS A 1035 -23.74 -3.75 -9.76
C HIS A 1035 -24.13 -2.69 -8.71
N GLN A 1036 -25.25 -2.00 -8.91
CA GLN A 1036 -25.81 -1.00 -8.01
C GLN A 1036 -26.24 -1.63 -6.68
N LYS A 1037 -26.19 -0.84 -5.60
CA LYS A 1037 -26.52 -1.29 -4.24
C LYS A 1037 -27.31 -0.21 -3.52
N PHE A 1038 -28.61 -0.40 -3.40
CA PHE A 1038 -29.47 0.56 -2.73
C PHE A 1038 -30.75 -0.05 -2.19
N VAL A 1039 -31.41 0.69 -1.31
CA VAL A 1039 -32.76 0.41 -0.84
C VAL A 1039 -33.61 1.66 -0.99
N LEU A 1040 -34.80 1.51 -1.59
CA LEU A 1040 -35.81 2.56 -1.65
C LEU A 1040 -36.98 2.15 -0.76
N ILE A 1041 -37.47 3.08 0.05
CA ILE A 1041 -38.66 2.93 0.89
C ILE A 1041 -39.64 4.02 0.50
N ASP A 1042 -40.86 3.61 0.14
CA ASP A 1042 -41.97 4.48 -0.26
C ASP A 1042 -41.60 5.51 -1.35
N ARG A 1043 -40.69 5.11 -2.27
CA ARG A 1043 -40.12 5.93 -3.35
C ARG A 1043 -39.63 7.32 -2.89
N ARG A 1044 -39.22 7.45 -1.64
CA ARG A 1044 -38.79 8.72 -1.04
C ARG A 1044 -37.52 8.54 -0.22
N LEU A 1045 -37.49 7.56 0.69
CA LEU A 1045 -36.34 7.34 1.54
C LEU A 1045 -35.37 6.40 0.84
N VAL A 1046 -34.12 6.84 0.73
CA VAL A 1046 -33.07 6.21 -0.07
C VAL A 1046 -31.92 5.82 0.86
N TRP A 1047 -31.55 4.55 0.80
CA TRP A 1047 -30.30 4.03 1.33
C TRP A 1047 -29.39 3.68 0.15
N TYR A 1048 -28.25 4.32 0.03
CA TYR A 1048 -27.36 4.17 -1.14
C TYR A 1048 -25.90 4.12 -0.72
N GLY A 1049 -25.10 3.19 -1.28
CA GLY A 1049 -23.67 3.14 -0.99
C GLY A 1049 -23.00 1.82 -1.35
N SER A 1050 -21.89 1.54 -0.67
CA SER A 1050 -21.04 0.38 -0.98
C SER A 1050 -21.49 -0.94 -0.35
N LEU A 1051 -22.35 -0.87 0.67
CA LEU A 1051 -22.79 -2.01 1.47
C LEU A 1051 -23.84 -2.84 0.74
N ASN A 1052 -23.62 -4.14 0.66
CA ASN A 1052 -24.61 -5.08 0.13
C ASN A 1052 -25.58 -5.51 1.24
N LEU A 1053 -26.86 -5.18 1.13
CA LEU A 1053 -27.80 -5.48 2.22
C LEU A 1053 -27.92 -6.98 2.49
N LEU A 1054 -27.90 -7.81 1.44
CA LEU A 1054 -28.10 -9.26 1.53
C LEU A 1054 -26.81 -10.08 1.60
N SER A 1055 -25.63 -9.45 1.70
CA SER A 1055 -24.35 -10.17 1.85
C SER A 1055 -23.37 -9.41 2.72
N TYR A 1056 -22.52 -10.12 3.48
CA TYR A 1056 -21.42 -9.46 4.17
C TYR A 1056 -20.41 -8.86 3.19
N GLY A 1057 -20.07 -7.61 3.44
CA GLY A 1057 -18.96 -6.90 2.85
C GLY A 1057 -17.71 -6.86 3.72
N ALA A 1058 -16.69 -6.12 3.26
CA ALA A 1058 -15.54 -5.78 4.08
C ALA A 1058 -15.95 -4.87 5.25
N SER A 1059 -15.19 -4.87 6.35
CA SER A 1059 -15.43 -4.02 7.54
C SER A 1059 -15.54 -2.52 7.23
N GLU A 1060 -15.05 -2.10 6.06
CA GLU A 1060 -15.06 -0.71 5.63
C GLU A 1060 -16.30 -0.27 4.81
N GLU A 1061 -17.29 -1.11 4.52
CA GLU A 1061 -18.46 -0.71 3.70
C GLU A 1061 -19.41 0.27 4.43
N SER A 1062 -20.08 1.14 3.67
CA SER A 1062 -21.01 2.16 4.20
C SER A 1062 -22.23 2.41 3.31
N LEU A 1063 -23.33 2.85 3.94
CA LEU A 1063 -24.56 3.35 3.31
C LEU A 1063 -24.83 4.78 3.74
N MET A 1064 -25.37 5.56 2.82
CA MET A 1064 -25.93 6.88 3.06
C MET A 1064 -27.44 6.79 3.11
N ARG A 1065 -28.05 7.42 4.11
CA ARG A 1065 -29.51 7.54 4.26
C ARG A 1065 -29.93 8.98 3.92
N LEU A 1066 -30.79 9.15 2.93
CA LEU A 1066 -31.32 10.47 2.52
C LEU A 1066 -32.79 10.36 2.09
N SER A 1067 -33.56 11.45 2.20
CA SER A 1067 -34.96 11.51 1.73
C SER A 1067 -35.05 12.40 0.50
N SER A 1068 -35.26 11.81 -0.68
CA SER A 1068 -35.48 12.52 -1.95
C SER A 1068 -36.23 11.66 -2.95
N ARG A 1069 -37.37 12.17 -3.45
CA ARG A 1069 -38.16 11.51 -4.52
C ARG A 1069 -37.42 11.52 -5.85
N GLU A 1070 -36.68 12.58 -6.15
CA GLU A 1070 -35.89 12.71 -7.38
C GLU A 1070 -34.80 11.64 -7.44
N VAL A 1071 -34.03 11.49 -6.35
CA VAL A 1071 -32.98 10.48 -6.25
C VAL A 1071 -33.57 9.07 -6.32
N ALA A 1072 -34.68 8.82 -5.62
CA ALA A 1072 -35.35 7.53 -5.67
C ALA A 1072 -35.79 7.16 -7.09
N SER A 1073 -36.38 8.10 -7.84
CA SER A 1073 -36.82 7.89 -9.21
C SER A 1073 -35.66 7.61 -10.17
N GLU A 1074 -34.53 8.29 -10.01
CA GLU A 1074 -33.35 8.09 -10.86
C GLU A 1074 -32.67 6.74 -10.58
N LEU A 1075 -32.58 6.35 -9.30
CA LEU A 1075 -32.07 5.02 -8.92
C LEU A 1075 -32.99 3.89 -9.41
N GLU A 1076 -34.31 4.06 -9.34
CA GLU A 1076 -35.27 3.10 -9.91
C GLU A 1076 -35.11 2.99 -11.44
N THR A 1077 -34.76 4.09 -12.12
CA THR A 1077 -34.47 4.08 -13.57
C THR A 1077 -33.15 3.36 -13.88
N SER A 1078 -32.15 3.46 -13.00
CA SER A 1078 -30.83 2.83 -13.18
C SER A 1078 -30.88 1.30 -13.25
N ILE A 1079 -31.96 0.70 -12.75
CA ILE A 1079 -32.21 -0.74 -12.80
C ILE A 1079 -33.18 -1.15 -13.91
N LEU A 1080 -33.65 -0.24 -14.77
CA LEU A 1080 -34.43 -0.62 -15.95
C LEU A 1080 -33.50 -1.11 -17.07
N PRO A 1081 -33.92 -2.07 -17.91
CA PRO A 1081 -33.11 -2.46 -19.07
C PRO A 1081 -32.85 -1.22 -19.92
N SER A 1082 -31.59 -0.99 -20.30
CA SER A 1082 -31.24 -0.06 -21.37
C SER A 1082 -31.93 -0.57 -22.63
N GLY A 1083 -33.14 -0.06 -22.87
CA GLY A 1083 -33.94 -0.46 -24.00
C GLY A 1083 -33.15 -0.20 -25.28
N ARG A 1084 -32.94 -1.27 -26.06
CA ARG A 1084 -33.13 -1.17 -27.50
C ARG A 1084 -34.54 -0.62 -27.71
N LYS A 1085 -34.70 0.70 -27.70
CA LYS A 1085 -35.83 1.31 -28.37
C LYS A 1085 -35.54 1.10 -29.85
N GLY A 1086 -36.38 0.28 -30.48
CA GLY A 1086 -36.31 -0.02 -31.91
C GLY A 1086 -36.56 1.19 -32.78
#